data_AF-A0A2V7UK52-F1
#
_entry.id   AF-A0A2V7UK52-F1
#
_cell.length_a   1.000
_cell.length_b   1.000
_cell.length_c   1.000
_cell.angle_alpha   90.00
_cell.angle_beta   90.00
_cell.angle_gamma   90.00
#
_symmetry.space_group_name_H-M   'P 1'
#
loop_
_entity.id
_entity.type
_entity.pdbx_description
1 polymer ?
#
loop_
_entity_poly.entity_id
_entity_poly.type
_entity_poly.pdbx_seq_one_letter_code
_entity_poly.pdbx_strand_id
1 'polypeptide(L)'
;MFERYTERARRVIFFARYEASQLGSSSIETEHLLLGLIREGKGLTSRIFSKSHLSMESIRKEIEGRALYRDKVSTSVDIPLSSESKRTLGYASEEAERMLHNYIGTEHILLGLMREEKSVAAAILAEKGMRLSAVREDIVQLLNEKANIGKAKETPLLSEFSRDLTEAAARGALDPLVGRDDELARIVQVLCRRTRNNPVLIGEPGVGKTALVEGLANKIVQGDVPVYLAEKRILALDISLIVAGTKYRGQFEERLKTIMRELTESHNIVIFIDELHTLVGAGSAEGSLDAANILKPALSRGEIQCIGATTPAEYRKYIEKDRSLERRFQAVKVASPTEEETIQILRGIKDRYEKFHHVSYEDAALEAAVYQSSRYITDRFLPDKAIDLLDEAGSRVKLRDGSVLEEAPEFSRKIRVVVDRGEGVGGTFFRDEEVAQRENLQIVREHWDMGSPGTNAVTKSDIDDVVSKWTGIPITAVKEEESAKLLRMEEELHRRIISQESAISAVARAIRRTRAGLKNPNRPVGSFMFLGPTGVGKTEVARSLAGFLFGSERALIRFDMSEYMEKHSVSKLIGSPPGYVGHEEGGQLTERVKRNPYSVVLLDEIEKAHPDVFNVLLQVFEDGHLTDGLGNTIDFKNAIIIMTSNIGARFIEKKGRMGFA
;
A
#
# COMPACT_ATOMS: atom_id res chain seq x y z
N MET A 1 -5.80 42.43 18.61
CA MET A 1 -4.43 42.41 19.16
C MET A 1 -4.06 41.07 19.81
N PHE A 2 -4.96 40.35 20.49
CA PHE A 2 -4.63 39.10 21.21
C PHE A 2 -5.05 37.78 20.51
N GLU A 3 -5.37 37.79 19.21
CA GLU A 3 -5.88 36.60 18.51
C GLU A 3 -4.88 35.44 18.48
N ARG A 4 -3.58 35.72 18.27
CA ARG A 4 -2.51 34.73 18.30
C ARG A 4 -2.17 34.17 19.70
N TYR A 5 -2.71 34.76 20.78
CA TYR A 5 -2.40 34.31 22.15
C TYR A 5 -3.27 33.10 22.54
N THR A 6 -2.64 32.10 23.15
CA THR A 6 -3.34 30.97 23.76
C THR A 6 -4.26 31.44 24.90
N GLU A 7 -5.30 30.67 25.23
CA GLU A 7 -6.18 31.00 26.35
C GLU A 7 -5.42 31.24 27.67
N ARG A 8 -4.35 30.46 27.89
CA ARG A 8 -3.51 30.56 29.08
C ARG A 8 -2.70 31.84 29.08
N ALA A 9 -2.12 32.21 27.94
CA ALA A 9 -1.40 33.46 27.78
C ALA A 9 -2.32 34.68 27.93
N ARG A 10 -3.58 34.60 27.46
CA ARG A 10 -4.60 35.63 27.72
C ARG A 10 -4.94 35.74 29.21
N ARG A 11 -5.07 34.60 29.91
CA ARG A 11 -5.29 34.57 31.37
C ARG A 11 -4.13 35.20 32.15
N VAL A 12 -2.88 35.00 31.71
CA VAL A 12 -1.71 35.63 32.33
C VAL A 12 -1.80 37.16 32.25
N ILE A 13 -2.14 37.72 31.09
CA ILE A 13 -2.31 39.17 30.93
C ILE A 13 -3.48 39.68 31.77
N PHE A 14 -4.57 38.92 31.84
CA PHE A 14 -5.70 39.24 32.72
C PHE A 14 -5.31 39.24 34.20
N PHE A 15 -4.55 38.24 34.66
CA PHE A 15 -4.05 38.19 36.03
C PHE A 15 -3.06 39.32 36.30
N ALA A 16 -2.19 39.68 35.35
CA ALA A 16 -1.29 40.82 35.49
C ALA A 16 -2.05 42.13 35.72
N ARG A 17 -3.16 42.34 35.01
CA ARG A 17 -4.05 43.50 35.26
C ARG A 17 -4.65 43.46 36.66
N TYR A 18 -5.08 42.28 37.12
CA TYR A 18 -5.60 42.13 38.48
C TYR A 18 -4.53 42.45 39.54
N GLU A 19 -3.31 41.96 39.38
CA GLU A 19 -2.20 42.22 40.31
C GLU A 19 -1.81 43.70 40.33
N ALA A 20 -1.79 44.37 39.17
CA ALA A 20 -1.57 45.83 39.09
C ALA A 20 -2.63 46.63 39.85
N SER A 21 -3.90 46.20 39.76
CA SER A 21 -5.01 46.79 40.52
C SER A 21 -4.87 46.57 42.04
N GLN A 22 -4.42 45.38 42.47
CA GLN A 22 -4.20 45.08 43.89
C GLN A 22 -3.01 45.83 44.50
N LEU A 23 -1.94 46.05 43.73
CA LEU A 23 -0.76 46.80 44.16
C LEU A 23 -0.92 48.32 44.05
N GLY A 24 -2.00 48.80 43.42
CA GLY A 24 -2.27 50.23 43.23
C GLY A 24 -1.40 50.88 42.15
N SER A 25 -0.96 50.09 41.17
CA SER A 25 -0.10 50.53 40.07
C SER A 25 -0.90 51.24 38.97
N SER A 26 -0.37 52.36 38.47
CA SER A 26 -0.99 53.16 37.39
C SER A 26 -0.85 52.52 36.00
N SER A 27 0.02 51.53 35.86
CA SER A 27 0.25 50.78 34.62
C SER A 27 0.58 49.31 34.92
N ILE A 28 0.31 48.43 33.96
CA ILE A 28 0.72 47.01 34.03
C ILE A 28 2.19 46.92 33.63
N GLU A 29 3.05 46.80 34.63
CA GLU A 29 4.52 46.64 34.49
C GLU A 29 4.93 45.15 34.41
N THR A 30 6.22 44.90 34.19
CA THR A 30 6.78 43.56 33.94
C THR A 30 6.65 42.59 35.12
N GLU A 31 6.74 43.11 36.34
CA GLU A 31 6.53 42.40 37.61
C GLU A 31 5.09 41.88 37.73
N HIS A 32 4.11 42.63 37.23
CA HIS A 32 2.72 42.21 37.20
C HIS A 32 2.51 41.09 36.17
N LEU A 33 3.19 41.15 35.02
CA LEU A 33 3.20 40.06 34.05
C LEU A 33 3.83 38.79 34.64
N LEU A 34 4.92 38.92 35.41
CA LEU A 34 5.54 37.82 36.12
C LEU A 34 4.63 37.23 37.21
N LEU A 35 3.96 38.08 38.01
CA LEU A 35 2.94 37.63 38.97
C LEU A 35 1.76 36.93 38.28
N GLY A 36 1.35 37.42 37.11
CA GLY A 36 0.33 36.79 36.26
C GLY A 36 0.73 35.39 35.79
N LEU A 37 2.00 35.19 35.38
CA LEU A 37 2.55 33.88 35.05
C LEU A 37 2.57 32.95 36.25
N ILE A 38 2.96 33.47 37.42
CA ILE A 38 2.98 32.72 38.68
C ILE A 38 1.58 32.28 39.08
N ARG A 39 0.58 33.15 38.90
CA ARG A 39 -0.81 32.91 39.30
C ARG A 39 -1.57 31.98 38.37
N GLU A 40 -1.28 31.98 37.07
CA GLU A 40 -1.83 30.95 36.17
C GLU A 40 -1.41 29.55 36.66
N GLY A 41 -0.16 29.42 37.14
CA GLY A 41 0.30 28.34 38.02
C GLY A 41 0.30 26.94 37.40
N LYS A 42 0.01 26.80 36.11
CA LYS A 42 -0.16 25.52 35.44
C LYS A 42 0.58 25.52 34.08
N GLY A 43 1.09 24.38 33.65
CA GLY A 43 1.61 24.22 32.29
C GLY A 43 3.14 24.22 32.21
N LEU A 44 3.70 24.76 31.13
CA LEU A 44 5.14 24.61 30.84
C LEU A 44 6.00 25.47 31.77
N THR A 45 5.55 26.70 32.05
CA THR A 45 6.22 27.66 32.94
C THR A 45 6.35 27.15 34.37
N SER A 46 5.32 26.50 34.93
CA SER A 46 5.40 25.92 36.29
C SER A 46 6.46 24.82 36.40
N ARG A 47 6.62 24.01 35.34
CA ARG A 47 7.66 22.97 35.27
C ARG A 47 9.06 23.55 35.17
N ILE A 48 9.23 24.65 34.43
CA ILE A 48 10.49 25.37 34.33
C ILE A 48 10.90 25.91 35.71
N PHE A 49 9.98 26.60 36.41
CA PHE A 49 10.26 27.10 37.75
C PHE A 49 10.62 25.97 38.74
N SER A 50 9.98 24.80 38.61
CA SER A 50 10.32 23.62 39.42
C SER A 50 11.69 23.02 39.08
N LYS A 51 12.04 22.91 37.79
CA LYS A 51 13.38 22.45 37.34
C LYS A 51 14.49 23.39 37.81
N SER A 52 14.24 24.70 37.81
CA SER A 52 15.19 25.70 38.33
C SER A 52 15.24 25.78 39.86
N HIS A 53 14.56 24.87 40.59
CA HIS A 53 14.46 24.86 42.05
C HIS A 53 13.89 26.16 42.67
N LEU A 54 13.06 26.89 41.91
CA LEU A 54 12.48 28.15 42.35
C LEU A 54 11.12 27.96 42.99
N SER A 55 11.02 28.40 44.25
CA SER A 55 9.72 28.56 44.90
C SER A 55 9.02 29.79 44.33
N MET A 56 7.87 29.57 43.72
CA MET A 56 6.97 30.60 43.21
C MET A 56 6.55 31.59 44.31
N GLU A 57 6.48 31.14 45.56
CA GLU A 57 6.22 31.99 46.72
C GLU A 57 7.39 32.93 47.04
N SER A 58 8.64 32.50 46.81
CA SER A 58 9.81 33.36 47.02
C SER A 58 9.84 34.51 46.01
N ILE A 59 9.50 34.24 44.74
CA ILE A 59 9.45 35.29 43.71
C ILE A 59 8.33 36.28 44.02
N ARG A 60 7.15 35.79 44.44
CA ARG A 60 6.04 36.66 44.87
C ARG A 60 6.45 37.58 46.02
N LYS A 61 7.07 37.05 47.08
CA LYS A 61 7.53 37.85 48.23
C LYS A 61 8.57 38.90 47.84
N GLU A 62 9.45 38.59 46.89
CA GLU A 62 10.45 39.55 46.39
C GLU A 62 9.79 40.71 45.62
N ILE A 63 8.78 40.40 44.79
CA ILE A 63 8.01 41.42 44.06
C ILE A 63 7.20 42.28 45.03
N GLU A 64 6.49 41.66 45.98
CA GLU A 64 5.72 42.37 47.01
C GLU A 64 6.61 43.21 47.95
N GLY A 65 7.86 42.77 48.20
CA GLY A 65 8.83 43.51 49.00
C GLY A 65 9.45 44.71 48.29
N ARG A 66 9.50 44.69 46.95
CA ARG A 66 9.96 45.82 46.12
C ARG A 66 8.82 46.75 45.70
N ALA A 67 7.56 46.30 45.79
CA ALA A 67 6.39 47.08 45.44
C ALA A 67 6.06 48.12 46.53
N LEU A 68 5.92 49.38 46.13
CA LEU A 68 5.37 50.43 46.98
C LEU A 68 3.84 50.25 47.03
N TYR A 69 3.31 49.73 48.12
CA TYR A 69 1.86 49.60 48.31
C TYR A 69 1.19 50.97 48.24
N ARG A 70 0.31 51.12 47.23
CA ARG A 70 -0.60 52.27 47.09
C ARG A 70 -2.04 51.82 47.32
N ASP A 71 -2.96 52.77 47.49
CA ASP A 71 -4.39 52.47 47.62
C ASP A 71 -4.89 51.66 46.41
N LYS A 72 -5.71 50.64 46.69
CA LYS A 72 -6.22 49.73 45.66
C LYS A 72 -7.06 50.49 44.65
N VAL A 73 -6.73 50.32 43.37
CA VAL A 73 -7.51 50.88 42.26
C VAL A 73 -8.55 49.86 41.84
N SER A 74 -9.81 50.27 41.64
CA SER A 74 -10.86 49.38 41.14
C SER A 74 -10.48 48.75 39.81
N THR A 75 -10.73 47.45 39.64
CA THR A 75 -10.47 46.70 38.39
C THR A 75 -11.28 47.21 37.20
N SER A 76 -12.33 48.02 37.44
CA SER A 76 -13.14 48.70 36.42
C SER A 76 -12.41 49.87 35.74
N VAL A 77 -11.31 50.37 36.32
CA VAL A 77 -10.47 51.40 35.69
C VAL A 77 -9.59 50.73 34.62
N ASP A 78 -9.45 51.36 33.47
CA ASP A 78 -8.57 50.88 32.40
C ASP A 78 -7.11 51.17 32.78
N ILE A 79 -6.33 50.11 33.00
CA ILE A 79 -4.92 50.21 33.40
C ILE A 79 -4.07 49.88 32.16
N PRO A 80 -3.37 50.87 31.58
CA PRO A 80 -2.59 50.64 30.36
C PRO A 80 -1.34 49.79 30.62
N LEU A 81 -0.88 49.07 29.60
CA LEU A 81 0.43 48.41 29.60
C LEU A 81 1.56 49.45 29.58
N SER A 82 2.58 49.26 30.42
CA SER A 82 3.80 50.08 30.40
C SER A 82 4.59 49.91 29.09
N SER A 83 5.56 50.80 28.85
CA SER A 83 6.39 50.73 27.65
C SER A 83 7.22 49.44 27.60
N GLU A 84 7.70 49.00 28.78
CA GLU A 84 8.45 47.77 29.01
C GLU A 84 7.57 46.55 28.76
N SER A 85 6.36 46.51 29.34
CA SER A 85 5.41 45.40 29.13
C SER A 85 5.02 45.21 27.67
N LYS A 86 4.89 46.30 26.90
CA LYS A 86 4.62 46.22 25.46
C LYS A 86 5.80 45.61 24.70
N ARG A 87 7.05 46.00 25.03
CA ARG A 87 8.26 45.40 24.43
C ARG A 87 8.38 43.92 24.78
N THR A 88 8.16 43.56 26.05
CA THR A 88 8.12 42.17 26.53
C THR A 88 7.15 41.30 25.71
N LEU A 89 5.92 41.78 25.47
CA LEU A 89 4.94 41.05 24.66
C LEU A 89 5.33 40.97 23.18
N GLY A 90 6.01 41.99 22.65
CA GLY A 90 6.62 41.96 21.32
C GLY A 90 7.70 40.88 21.21
N TYR A 91 8.61 40.81 22.19
CA TYR A 91 9.62 39.75 22.26
C TYR A 91 9.01 38.36 22.40
N ALA A 92 7.90 38.21 23.11
CA ALA A 92 7.18 36.94 23.17
C ALA A 92 6.65 36.51 21.79
N SER A 93 6.21 37.45 20.94
CA SER A 93 5.82 37.15 19.56
C SER A 93 7.02 36.69 18.72
N GLU A 94 8.16 37.38 18.85
CA GLU A 94 9.38 37.00 18.13
C GLU A 94 9.92 35.62 18.56
N GLU A 95 9.88 35.30 19.87
CA GLU A 95 10.32 33.98 20.35
C GLU A 95 9.38 32.86 19.87
N ALA A 96 8.07 33.11 19.76
CA ALA A 96 7.13 32.16 19.15
C ALA A 96 7.46 31.90 17.67
N GLU A 97 7.81 32.94 16.91
CA GLU A 97 8.20 32.81 15.50
C GLU A 97 9.53 32.09 15.33
N ARG A 98 10.53 32.36 16.18
CA ARG A 98 11.81 31.61 16.20
C ARG A 98 11.62 30.13 16.47
N MET A 99 10.61 29.77 17.26
CA MET A 99 10.25 28.39 17.58
C MET A 99 9.27 27.78 16.57
N LEU A 100 8.96 28.47 15.48
CA LEU A 100 7.99 28.06 14.45
C LEU A 100 6.59 27.77 15.01
N HIS A 101 6.20 28.47 16.07
CA HIS A 101 4.87 28.36 16.67
C HIS A 101 3.90 29.39 16.08
N ASN A 102 2.75 28.90 15.60
CA ASN A 102 1.65 29.76 15.11
C ASN A 102 0.84 30.43 16.23
N TYR A 103 1.22 30.21 17.50
CA TYR A 103 0.54 30.73 18.69
C TYR A 103 1.54 31.30 19.70
N ILE A 104 1.07 32.22 20.56
CA ILE A 104 1.84 32.78 21.67
C ILE A 104 1.36 32.16 22.98
N GLY A 105 2.16 31.21 23.49
CA GLY A 105 2.00 30.57 24.79
C GLY A 105 2.66 31.30 25.98
N THR A 106 2.48 30.74 27.18
CA THR A 106 3.01 31.26 28.45
C THR A 106 4.55 31.26 28.52
N GLU A 107 5.16 30.27 27.87
CA GLU A 107 6.61 30.09 27.74
C GLU A 107 7.26 31.21 26.94
N HIS A 108 6.61 31.69 25.89
CA HIS A 108 7.10 32.83 25.11
C HIS A 108 7.01 34.14 25.90
N ILE A 109 5.96 34.31 26.72
CA ILE A 109 5.87 35.47 27.62
C ILE A 109 7.00 35.45 28.65
N LEU A 110 7.33 34.28 29.20
CA LEU A 110 8.48 34.13 30.12
C LEU A 110 9.80 34.49 29.43
N LEU A 111 10.04 33.98 28.22
CA LEU A 111 11.23 34.34 27.44
C LEU A 111 11.27 35.83 27.10
N GLY A 112 10.12 36.42 26.75
CA GLY A 112 9.99 37.86 26.50
C GLY A 112 10.30 38.72 27.72
N LEU A 113 9.93 38.26 28.93
CA LEU A 113 10.26 38.94 30.19
C LEU A 113 11.77 38.90 30.43
N MET A 114 12.40 37.74 30.24
CA MET A 114 13.84 37.57 30.43
C MET A 114 14.70 38.30 29.39
N ARG A 115 14.14 38.60 28.21
CA ARG A 115 14.82 39.34 27.13
C ARG A 115 14.85 40.85 27.36
N GLU A 116 13.92 41.39 28.14
CA GLU A 116 13.97 42.80 28.58
C GLU A 116 14.87 42.91 29.82
N GLU A 117 16.20 42.88 29.63
CA GLU A 117 17.22 42.83 30.70
C GLU A 117 17.13 43.98 31.71
N LYS A 118 16.58 45.14 31.28
CA LYS A 118 16.40 46.33 32.13
C LYS A 118 15.13 46.27 32.99
N SER A 119 14.32 45.22 32.86
CA SER A 119 13.06 45.09 33.59
C SER A 119 13.25 44.52 35.00
N VAL A 120 12.35 44.92 35.91
CA VAL A 120 12.31 44.40 37.29
C VAL A 120 12.10 42.88 37.28
N ALA A 121 11.23 42.37 36.40
CA ALA A 121 11.01 40.94 36.25
C ALA A 121 12.27 40.19 35.81
N ALA A 122 13.02 40.69 34.83
CA ALA A 122 14.26 40.07 34.38
C ALA A 122 15.32 40.06 35.49
N ALA A 123 15.47 41.17 36.23
CA ALA A 123 16.41 41.26 37.34
C ALA A 123 16.10 40.22 38.43
N ILE A 124 14.83 40.08 38.83
CA ILE A 124 14.42 39.09 39.84
C ILE A 124 14.67 37.65 39.34
N LEU A 125 14.36 37.35 38.08
CA LEU A 125 14.61 36.00 37.52
C LEU A 125 16.11 35.69 37.42
N ALA A 126 16.93 36.68 37.06
CA ALA A 126 18.38 36.54 36.97
C ALA A 126 19.06 36.37 38.34
N GLU A 127 18.65 37.14 39.36
CA GLU A 127 19.10 36.99 40.75
C GLU A 127 18.78 35.61 41.31
N LYS A 128 17.66 35.03 40.87
CA LYS A 128 17.22 33.67 41.21
C LYS A 128 17.89 32.58 40.36
N GLY A 129 18.86 32.94 39.50
CA GLY A 129 19.68 32.00 38.75
C GLY A 129 19.11 31.54 37.41
N MET A 130 17.99 32.12 36.94
CA MET A 130 17.46 31.82 35.60
C MET A 130 18.25 32.59 34.54
N ARG A 131 18.82 31.88 33.57
CA ARG A 131 19.48 32.46 32.40
C ARG A 131 18.66 32.21 31.15
N LEU A 132 18.58 33.21 30.27
CA LEU A 132 17.74 33.14 29.06
C LEU A 132 18.08 31.93 28.17
N SER A 133 19.36 31.61 27.99
CA SER A 133 19.80 30.46 27.19
C SER A 133 19.35 29.12 27.78
N ALA A 134 19.59 28.92 29.07
CA ALA A 134 19.20 27.69 29.78
C ALA A 134 17.69 27.48 29.78
N VAL A 135 16.90 28.54 30.02
CA VAL A 135 15.44 28.47 29.99
C VAL A 135 14.92 28.16 28.58
N ARG A 136 15.56 28.69 27.54
CA ARG A 136 15.21 28.37 26.15
C ARG A 136 15.47 26.89 25.84
N GLU A 137 16.62 26.35 26.26
CA GLU A 137 16.94 24.92 26.12
C GLU A 137 15.95 24.04 26.89
N ASP A 138 15.62 24.40 28.12
CA ASP A 138 14.63 23.70 28.95
C ASP A 138 13.24 23.70 28.29
N ILE A 139 12.84 24.82 27.66
CA ILE A 139 11.58 24.91 26.93
C ILE A 139 11.58 23.97 25.73
N VAL A 140 12.64 23.95 24.93
CA VAL A 140 12.77 23.04 23.78
C VAL A 140 12.75 21.59 24.24
N GLN A 141 13.49 21.26 25.31
CA GLN A 141 13.49 19.92 25.87
C GLN A 141 12.11 19.53 26.41
N LEU A 142 11.42 20.42 27.14
CA LEU A 142 10.08 20.17 27.68
C LEU A 142 9.00 20.10 26.59
N LEU A 143 9.18 20.81 25.48
CA LEU A 143 8.31 20.72 24.30
C LEU A 143 8.57 19.44 23.50
N ASN A 144 9.82 19.00 23.37
CA ASN A 144 10.16 17.69 22.80
C ASN A 144 9.67 16.56 23.71
N GLU A 145 9.81 16.71 25.02
CA GLU A 145 9.18 15.84 26.01
C GLU A 145 7.66 15.90 25.86
N LYS A 146 7.00 17.05 25.68
CA LYS A 146 5.56 17.12 25.41
C LYS A 146 5.14 16.56 24.05
N ALA A 147 5.97 16.67 23.01
CA ALA A 147 5.76 15.98 21.74
C ALA A 147 5.86 14.46 21.93
N ASN A 148 6.71 14.03 22.86
CA ASN A 148 6.87 12.63 23.28
C ASN A 148 5.88 12.18 24.39
N ILE A 149 5.24 13.10 25.15
CA ILE A 149 4.39 12.85 26.33
C ILE A 149 2.91 13.11 26.00
N GLY A 150 2.61 13.89 24.94
CA GLY A 150 1.32 13.86 24.25
C GLY A 150 1.05 12.52 23.56
N LYS A 151 2.10 11.70 23.42
CA LYS A 151 2.02 10.26 23.23
C LYS A 151 2.38 9.58 24.54
N ALA A 152 1.38 9.35 25.40
CA ALA A 152 1.46 8.14 26.19
C ALA A 152 1.55 6.99 25.17
N LYS A 153 2.77 6.55 24.83
CA LYS A 153 3.00 5.21 24.31
C LYS A 153 2.60 4.30 25.46
N GLU A 154 1.30 4.04 25.59
CA GLU A 154 0.76 2.91 26.37
C GLU A 154 1.45 1.61 25.94
N THR A 155 2.07 1.62 24.75
CA THR A 155 2.71 0.48 24.16
C THR A 155 4.03 0.80 23.41
N PRO A 156 5.18 0.89 24.10
CA PRO A 156 6.45 1.30 23.49
C PRO A 156 7.06 0.29 22.50
N LEU A 157 6.90 -1.01 22.75
CA LEU A 157 7.43 -2.09 21.90
C LEU A 157 6.49 -2.36 20.72
N LEU A 158 5.17 -2.37 20.95
CA LEU A 158 4.21 -2.49 19.84
C LEU A 158 4.39 -1.38 18.81
N SER A 159 4.67 -0.14 19.23
CA SER A 159 4.88 0.96 18.30
C SER A 159 6.10 0.78 17.38
N GLU A 160 7.06 -0.07 17.74
CA GLU A 160 8.23 -0.36 16.91
C GLU A 160 7.94 -1.44 15.86
N PHE A 161 7.10 -2.42 16.20
CA PHE A 161 6.80 -3.60 15.38
C PHE A 161 5.40 -3.59 14.76
N SER A 162 4.66 -2.49 14.88
CA SER A 162 3.33 -2.34 14.31
C SER A 162 3.14 -0.97 13.66
N ARG A 163 2.29 -0.94 12.64
CA ARG A 163 1.83 0.29 11.98
C ARG A 163 0.47 0.67 12.55
N ASP A 164 0.36 1.86 13.12
CA ASP A 164 -0.91 2.39 13.62
C ASP A 164 -1.76 2.90 12.45
N LEU A 165 -2.80 2.14 12.09
CA LEU A 165 -3.72 2.50 11.02
C LEU A 165 -4.67 3.62 11.45
N THR A 166 -4.99 3.73 12.74
CA THR A 166 -5.85 4.83 13.25
C THR A 166 -5.10 6.16 13.22
N GLU A 167 -3.80 6.16 13.55
CA GLU A 167 -2.94 7.34 13.39
C GLU A 167 -2.76 7.72 11.91
N ALA A 168 -2.57 6.72 11.03
CA ALA A 168 -2.48 6.97 9.59
C ALA A 168 -3.78 7.56 9.02
N ALA A 169 -4.94 7.07 9.46
CA ALA A 169 -6.26 7.61 9.12
C ALA A 169 -6.41 9.07 9.60
N ALA A 170 -6.01 9.37 10.85
CA ALA A 170 -6.07 10.72 11.41
C ALA A 170 -5.22 11.75 10.66
N ARG A 171 -4.12 11.30 10.03
CA ARG A 171 -3.27 12.13 9.16
C ARG A 171 -3.78 12.24 7.73
N GLY A 172 -4.87 11.55 7.38
CA GLY A 172 -5.40 11.49 6.01
C GLY A 172 -4.51 10.70 5.04
N ALA A 173 -3.66 9.80 5.54
CA ALA A 173 -2.73 9.03 4.70
C ALA A 173 -3.38 7.80 4.05
N LEU A 174 -4.45 7.24 4.62
CA LEU A 174 -5.10 6.02 4.12
C LEU A 174 -6.12 6.32 3.01
N ASP A 175 -6.22 5.43 2.02
CA ASP A 175 -7.15 5.60 0.89
C ASP A 175 -8.61 5.50 1.33
N PRO A 176 -9.53 6.20 0.65
CA PRO A 176 -10.95 6.09 0.95
C PRO A 176 -11.47 4.69 0.56
N LEU A 177 -12.27 4.09 1.44
CA LEU A 177 -12.97 2.85 1.14
C LEU A 177 -14.22 3.13 0.30
N VAL A 178 -14.37 2.47 -0.84
CA VAL A 178 -15.50 2.63 -1.77
C VAL A 178 -16.26 1.31 -1.92
N GLY A 179 -17.60 1.34 -1.83
CA GLY A 179 -18.47 0.24 -2.23
C GLY A 179 -18.42 -1.03 -1.37
N ARG A 180 -18.02 -0.92 -0.09
CA ARG A 180 -17.76 -2.07 0.82
C ARG A 180 -18.45 -1.93 2.18
N ASP A 181 -19.60 -1.26 2.21
CA ASP A 181 -20.29 -0.94 3.46
C ASP A 181 -20.85 -2.17 4.18
N ASP A 182 -21.31 -3.19 3.45
CA ASP A 182 -21.87 -4.41 4.03
C ASP A 182 -20.81 -5.25 4.74
N GLU A 183 -19.64 -5.45 4.11
CA GLU A 183 -18.52 -6.15 4.74
C GLU A 183 -18.00 -5.36 5.94
N LEU A 184 -17.91 -4.04 5.85
CA LEU A 184 -17.47 -3.20 6.94
C LEU A 184 -18.45 -3.22 8.12
N ALA A 185 -19.75 -3.12 7.86
CA ALA A 185 -20.80 -3.27 8.87
C ALA A 185 -20.74 -4.65 9.53
N ARG A 186 -20.43 -5.70 8.75
CA ARG A 186 -20.22 -7.04 9.28
C ARG A 186 -18.99 -7.12 10.19
N ILE A 187 -17.87 -6.50 9.85
CA ILE A 187 -16.67 -6.45 10.70
C ILE A 187 -16.99 -5.77 12.03
N VAL A 188 -17.64 -4.59 11.99
CA VAL A 188 -18.09 -3.85 13.18
C VAL A 188 -19.01 -4.71 14.04
N GLN A 189 -19.99 -5.37 13.42
CA GLN A 189 -20.92 -6.27 14.11
C GLN A 189 -20.18 -7.38 14.85
N VAL A 190 -19.16 -8.00 14.21
CA VAL A 190 -18.37 -9.07 14.82
C VAL A 190 -17.54 -8.54 15.99
N LEU A 191 -16.86 -7.41 15.84
CA LEU A 191 -16.02 -6.83 16.90
C LEU A 191 -16.82 -6.45 18.15
N CYS A 192 -18.11 -6.13 18.00
CA CYS A 192 -19.02 -5.82 19.11
C CYS A 192 -19.65 -7.06 19.78
N ARG A 193 -19.39 -8.29 19.31
CA ARG A 193 -19.94 -9.50 19.96
C ARG A 193 -19.22 -9.80 21.26
N ARG A 194 -19.92 -10.45 22.20
CA ARG A 194 -19.32 -10.98 23.43
C ARG A 194 -18.52 -12.26 23.20
N THR A 195 -18.92 -13.07 22.22
CA THR A 195 -18.23 -14.31 21.82
C THR A 195 -18.06 -14.33 20.31
N ARG A 196 -17.02 -14.99 19.83
CA ARG A 196 -16.61 -14.96 18.40
C ARG A 196 -16.44 -13.52 17.89
N ASN A 197 -15.65 -12.73 18.63
CA ASN A 197 -15.45 -11.30 18.42
C ASN A 197 -14.20 -10.96 17.61
N ASN A 198 -13.56 -11.97 17.01
CA ASN A 198 -12.43 -11.81 16.10
C ASN A 198 -12.88 -12.09 14.66
N PRO A 199 -13.05 -11.07 13.80
CA PRO A 199 -13.37 -11.30 12.39
C PRO A 199 -12.17 -11.87 11.62
N VAL A 200 -12.45 -12.80 10.71
CA VAL A 200 -11.47 -13.28 9.71
C VAL A 200 -12.00 -12.96 8.32
N LEU A 201 -11.27 -12.10 7.62
CA LEU A 201 -11.52 -11.73 6.23
C LEU A 201 -11.02 -12.84 5.31
N ILE A 202 -11.95 -13.53 4.67
CA ILE A 202 -11.69 -14.65 3.77
C ILE A 202 -11.95 -14.19 2.34
N GLY A 203 -10.89 -14.12 1.55
CA GLY A 203 -10.95 -13.72 0.15
C GLY A 203 -9.63 -14.01 -0.55
N GLU A 204 -9.61 -13.96 -1.86
CA GLU A 204 -8.37 -14.13 -2.64
C GLU A 204 -7.41 -12.95 -2.42
N PRO A 205 -6.10 -13.10 -2.69
CA PRO A 205 -5.17 -11.97 -2.66
C PRO A 205 -5.61 -10.87 -3.65
N GLY A 206 -5.44 -9.60 -3.25
CA GLY A 206 -5.77 -8.45 -4.10
C GLY A 206 -7.23 -8.00 -4.09
N VAL A 207 -8.15 -8.67 -3.38
CA VAL A 207 -9.57 -8.24 -3.33
C VAL A 207 -9.84 -7.00 -2.45
N GLY A 208 -8.83 -6.47 -1.75
CA GLY A 208 -8.97 -5.32 -0.86
C GLY A 208 -9.26 -5.67 0.61
N LYS A 209 -8.74 -6.79 1.13
CA LYS A 209 -8.87 -7.18 2.55
C LYS A 209 -8.25 -6.15 3.49
N THR A 210 -7.05 -5.65 3.18
CA THR A 210 -6.37 -4.60 3.94
C THR A 210 -7.13 -3.27 3.87
N ALA A 211 -7.67 -2.92 2.70
CA ALA A 211 -8.47 -1.72 2.50
C ALA A 211 -9.73 -1.68 3.39
N LEU A 212 -10.39 -2.82 3.65
CA LEU A 212 -11.51 -2.90 4.60
C LEU A 212 -11.11 -2.48 6.02
N VAL A 213 -9.90 -2.85 6.44
CA VAL A 213 -9.38 -2.54 7.78
C VAL A 213 -8.94 -1.07 7.86
N GLU A 214 -8.35 -0.54 6.79
CA GLU A 214 -8.06 0.89 6.66
C GLU A 214 -9.34 1.73 6.64
N GLY A 215 -10.40 1.26 5.96
CA GLY A 215 -11.72 1.87 6.00
C GLY A 215 -12.37 1.85 7.38
N LEU A 216 -12.17 0.78 8.16
CA LEU A 216 -12.58 0.74 9.57
C LEU A 216 -11.82 1.78 10.40
N ALA A 217 -10.51 1.92 10.19
CA ALA A 217 -9.71 2.95 10.87
C ALA A 217 -10.21 4.36 10.56
N ASN A 218 -10.57 4.64 9.30
CA ASN A 218 -11.20 5.90 8.89
C ASN A 218 -12.54 6.14 9.61
N LYS A 219 -13.43 5.14 9.68
CA LYS A 219 -14.71 5.28 10.41
C LYS A 219 -14.52 5.51 11.91
N ILE A 220 -13.51 4.87 12.53
CA ILE A 220 -13.18 5.10 13.95
C ILE A 220 -12.76 6.56 14.16
N VAL A 221 -11.87 7.10 13.32
CA VAL A 221 -11.40 8.49 13.42
C VAL A 221 -12.53 9.50 13.18
N GLN A 222 -13.46 9.19 12.27
CA GLN A 222 -14.63 10.01 11.98
C GLN A 222 -15.69 9.96 13.09
N GLY A 223 -15.64 8.97 13.99
CA GLY A 223 -16.66 8.73 15.01
C GLY A 223 -17.90 7.98 14.48
N ASP A 224 -17.85 7.46 13.25
CA ASP A 224 -18.93 6.72 12.59
C ASP A 224 -18.92 5.23 12.97
N VAL A 225 -18.72 4.94 14.25
CA VAL A 225 -18.71 3.60 14.84
C VAL A 225 -19.45 3.60 16.18
N PRO A 226 -19.96 2.43 16.65
CA PRO A 226 -20.53 2.33 17.98
C PRO A 226 -19.54 2.78 19.06
N VAL A 227 -20.04 3.37 20.16
CA VAL A 227 -19.24 3.92 21.28
C VAL A 227 -18.15 2.96 21.78
N TYR A 228 -18.42 1.65 21.78
CA TYR A 228 -17.45 0.62 22.17
C TYR A 228 -16.18 0.58 21.30
N LEU A 229 -16.27 0.96 20.03
CA LEU A 229 -15.16 0.99 19.09
C LEU A 229 -14.54 2.38 18.92
N ALA A 230 -15.22 3.44 19.37
CA ALA A 230 -14.77 4.82 19.19
C ALA A 230 -13.43 5.11 19.88
N GLU A 231 -13.16 4.47 21.02
CA GLU A 231 -11.90 4.61 21.76
C GLU A 231 -10.84 3.58 21.38
N LYS A 232 -11.12 2.70 20.40
CA LYS A 232 -10.18 1.65 20.00
C LYS A 232 -9.19 2.12 18.95
N ARG A 233 -7.99 1.56 18.99
CA ARG A 233 -6.92 1.75 18.01
C ARG A 233 -6.69 0.48 17.22
N ILE A 234 -6.46 0.61 15.92
CA ILE A 234 -6.12 -0.50 15.03
C ILE A 234 -4.62 -0.49 14.75
N LEU A 235 -3.93 -1.55 15.17
CA LEU A 235 -2.49 -1.74 14.94
C LEU A 235 -2.26 -2.92 13.99
N ALA A 236 -1.63 -2.67 12.85
CA ALA A 236 -1.21 -3.72 11.92
C ALA A 236 0.14 -4.29 12.35
N LEU A 237 0.19 -5.59 12.67
CA LEU A 237 1.40 -6.26 13.11
C LEU A 237 2.24 -6.70 11.91
N ASP A 238 3.51 -6.27 11.85
CA ASP A 238 4.44 -6.71 10.79
C ASP A 238 5.41 -7.75 11.34
N ILE A 239 5.22 -9.00 10.93
CA ILE A 239 6.06 -10.13 11.35
C ILE A 239 7.48 -9.96 10.84
N SER A 240 7.66 -9.36 9.66
CA SER A 240 8.97 -9.14 9.04
C SER A 240 9.84 -8.25 9.91
N LEU A 241 9.26 -7.22 10.52
CA LEU A 241 9.95 -6.34 11.47
C LEU A 241 10.31 -7.06 12.78
N ILE A 242 9.48 -8.00 13.25
CA ILE A 242 9.77 -8.77 14.47
C ILE A 242 10.94 -9.73 14.24
N VAL A 243 10.99 -10.36 13.06
CA VAL A 243 12.09 -11.24 12.65
C VAL A 243 13.37 -10.45 12.42
N ALA A 244 13.26 -9.22 11.89
CA ALA A 244 14.40 -8.35 11.65
C ALA A 244 15.24 -8.14 12.93
N GLY A 245 16.55 -8.36 12.81
CA GLY A 245 17.48 -8.22 13.92
C GLY A 245 17.37 -9.32 15.00
N THR A 246 16.64 -10.43 14.75
CA THR A 246 16.78 -11.66 15.55
C THR A 246 17.80 -12.58 14.89
N LYS A 247 18.77 -13.07 15.67
CA LYS A 247 19.76 -14.07 15.18
C LYS A 247 19.37 -15.50 15.55
N TYR A 248 18.58 -15.64 16.61
CA TYR A 248 18.19 -16.92 17.17
C TYR A 248 16.67 -16.97 17.36
N ARG A 249 16.10 -18.16 17.15
CA ARG A 249 14.67 -18.42 17.33
C ARG A 249 14.15 -18.01 18.71
N GLY A 250 14.92 -18.23 19.79
CA GLY A 250 14.53 -17.85 21.14
C GLY A 250 14.33 -16.33 21.32
N GLN A 251 15.11 -15.50 20.63
CA GLN A 251 14.96 -14.04 20.68
C GLN A 251 13.66 -13.58 20.01
N PHE A 252 13.30 -14.22 18.89
CA PHE A 252 12.03 -13.97 18.23
C PHE A 252 10.85 -14.34 19.14
N GLU A 253 10.89 -15.52 19.77
CA GLU A 253 9.86 -15.97 20.70
C GLU A 253 9.72 -15.06 21.93
N GLU A 254 10.84 -14.57 22.49
CA GLU A 254 10.84 -13.63 23.62
C GLU A 254 10.25 -12.27 23.25
N ARG A 255 10.61 -11.73 22.07
CA ARG A 255 10.02 -10.50 21.53
C ARG A 255 8.50 -10.65 21.35
N LEU A 256 8.07 -11.75 20.73
CA LEU A 256 6.66 -12.01 20.50
C LEU A 256 5.89 -12.19 21.82
N LYS A 257 6.45 -12.87 22.82
CA LYS A 257 5.85 -12.97 24.17
C LYS A 257 5.69 -11.61 24.83
N THR A 258 6.67 -10.72 24.67
CA THR A 258 6.62 -9.38 25.25
C THR A 258 5.53 -8.53 24.60
N ILE A 259 5.46 -8.55 23.27
CA ILE A 259 4.38 -7.94 22.47
C ILE A 259 3.01 -8.45 22.94
N MET A 260 2.88 -9.76 23.13
CA MET A 260 1.61 -10.37 23.55
C MET A 260 1.17 -9.99 24.96
N ARG A 261 2.10 -9.84 25.89
CA ARG A 261 1.81 -9.36 27.24
C ARG A 261 1.24 -7.93 27.21
N GLU A 262 1.88 -7.06 26.45
CA GLU A 262 1.49 -5.65 26.26
C GLU A 262 0.09 -5.53 25.61
N LEU A 263 -0.22 -6.41 24.65
CA LEU A 263 -1.55 -6.51 24.04
C LEU A 263 -2.62 -7.01 25.00
N THR A 264 -2.26 -7.89 25.94
CA THR A 264 -3.21 -8.44 26.92
C THR A 264 -3.55 -7.40 28.00
N GLU A 265 -2.61 -6.52 28.33
CA GLU A 265 -2.81 -5.40 29.26
C GLU A 265 -3.65 -4.27 28.62
N SER A 266 -3.54 -4.09 27.30
CA SER A 266 -4.15 -2.98 26.56
C SER A 266 -5.48 -3.36 25.90
N HIS A 267 -6.61 -3.03 26.55
CA HIS A 267 -7.95 -3.42 26.09
C HIS A 267 -8.53 -2.52 24.97
N ASN A 268 -7.89 -1.39 24.71
CA ASN A 268 -8.23 -0.42 23.65
C ASN A 268 -7.60 -0.77 22.30
N ILE A 269 -6.88 -1.87 22.16
CA ILE A 269 -6.18 -2.24 20.92
C ILE A 269 -6.91 -3.36 20.18
N VAL A 270 -7.07 -3.18 18.87
CA VAL A 270 -7.45 -4.22 17.92
C VAL A 270 -6.26 -4.47 17.00
N ILE A 271 -5.80 -5.70 16.94
CA ILE A 271 -4.62 -6.06 16.11
C ILE A 271 -5.11 -6.51 14.73
N PHE A 272 -4.48 -6.01 13.67
CA PHE A 272 -4.66 -6.52 12.32
C PHE A 272 -3.52 -7.45 11.92
N ILE A 273 -3.86 -8.60 11.34
CA ILE A 273 -2.94 -9.65 10.87
C ILE A 273 -3.33 -10.04 9.44
N ASP A 274 -2.57 -9.59 8.43
CA ASP A 274 -2.93 -9.75 7.00
C ASP A 274 -2.84 -11.22 6.51
N GLU A 275 -1.90 -11.97 7.08
CA GLU A 275 -1.66 -13.38 6.75
C GLU A 275 -1.79 -14.24 8.00
N LEU A 276 -3.00 -14.33 8.58
CA LEU A 276 -3.25 -15.01 9.85
C LEU A 276 -2.72 -16.46 9.86
N HIS A 277 -2.72 -17.13 8.72
CA HIS A 277 -2.23 -18.50 8.57
C HIS A 277 -0.73 -18.64 8.85
N THR A 278 0.10 -17.61 8.61
CA THR A 278 1.54 -17.65 8.89
C THR A 278 1.83 -17.77 10.39
N LEU A 279 0.95 -17.18 11.20
CA LEU A 279 1.05 -17.16 12.65
C LEU A 279 0.39 -18.37 13.33
N VAL A 280 -0.54 -19.04 12.64
CA VAL A 280 -1.32 -20.15 13.20
C VAL A 280 -0.94 -21.50 12.60
N GLY A 281 -0.32 -21.51 11.43
CA GLY A 281 0.06 -22.70 10.68
C GLY A 281 1.02 -23.59 11.46
N ALA A 282 0.54 -24.75 11.86
CA ALA A 282 1.30 -25.73 12.63
C ALA A 282 2.46 -26.32 11.80
N GLY A 283 3.69 -25.84 12.04
CA GLY A 283 4.94 -26.61 11.99
C GLY A 283 5.22 -27.51 10.78
N SER A 284 4.77 -27.17 9.57
CA SER A 284 4.85 -28.08 8.40
C SER A 284 5.62 -27.53 7.20
N ALA A 285 6.37 -26.44 7.34
CA ALA A 285 7.35 -26.02 6.34
C ALA A 285 8.72 -25.90 7.02
N GLU A 286 9.73 -26.53 6.44
CA GLU A 286 11.14 -26.40 6.84
C GLU A 286 11.53 -24.91 6.82
N GLY A 287 11.42 -24.23 7.97
CA GLY A 287 11.76 -22.81 8.11
C GLY A 287 10.67 -21.91 8.70
N SER A 288 9.44 -22.38 8.95
CA SER A 288 8.41 -21.54 9.57
C SER A 288 8.72 -21.28 11.05
N LEU A 289 8.95 -20.02 11.41
CA LEU A 289 9.09 -19.54 12.78
C LEU A 289 7.84 -19.93 13.60
N ASP A 290 8.02 -20.60 14.73
CA ASP A 290 6.95 -21.25 15.49
C ASP A 290 6.16 -20.28 16.40
N ALA A 291 5.63 -19.21 15.79
CA ALA A 291 4.80 -18.20 16.45
C ALA A 291 3.46 -18.77 16.92
N ALA A 292 3.01 -19.87 16.31
CA ALA A 292 1.74 -20.53 16.61
C ALA A 292 1.62 -20.98 18.06
N ASN A 293 2.70 -21.48 18.65
CA ASN A 293 2.72 -21.91 20.05
C ASN A 293 2.51 -20.76 21.05
N ILE A 294 2.79 -19.51 20.66
CA ILE A 294 2.64 -18.33 21.52
C ILE A 294 1.30 -17.63 21.28
N LEU A 295 0.88 -17.52 20.02
CA LEU A 295 -0.34 -16.78 19.65
C LEU A 295 -1.62 -17.57 19.85
N LYS A 296 -1.60 -18.87 19.52
CA LYS A 296 -2.78 -19.73 19.59
C LYS A 296 -3.43 -19.77 20.98
N PRO A 297 -2.68 -19.87 22.09
CA PRO A 297 -3.28 -19.83 23.43
C PRO A 297 -3.98 -18.50 23.74
N ALA A 298 -3.36 -17.36 23.40
CA ALA A 298 -3.94 -16.03 23.66
C ALA A 298 -5.20 -15.78 22.83
N LEU A 299 -5.16 -16.16 21.55
CA LEU A 299 -6.31 -16.08 20.62
C LEU A 299 -7.46 -17.00 21.06
N SER A 300 -7.14 -18.24 21.44
CA SER A 300 -8.11 -19.24 21.91
C SER A 300 -8.74 -18.85 23.25
N ARG A 301 -8.00 -18.23 24.16
CA ARG A 301 -8.55 -17.70 25.42
C ARG A 301 -9.36 -16.43 25.21
N GLY A 302 -9.13 -15.69 24.13
CA GLY A 302 -9.79 -14.42 23.86
C GLY A 302 -9.19 -13.26 24.67
N GLU A 303 -7.92 -13.39 25.04
CA GLU A 303 -7.14 -12.37 25.76
C GLU A 303 -6.82 -11.17 24.86
N ILE A 304 -6.76 -11.40 23.54
CA ILE A 304 -6.51 -10.38 22.54
C ILE A 304 -7.66 -10.33 21.53
N GLN A 305 -7.98 -9.12 21.08
CA GLN A 305 -8.93 -8.89 19.99
C GLN A 305 -8.16 -8.63 18.69
N CYS A 306 -8.52 -9.34 17.62
CA CYS A 306 -7.85 -9.18 16.33
C CYS A 306 -8.79 -9.29 15.13
N ILE A 307 -8.35 -8.69 14.03
CA ILE A 307 -8.89 -8.86 12.68
C ILE A 307 -7.84 -9.63 11.89
N GLY A 308 -8.19 -10.83 11.43
CA GLY A 308 -7.31 -11.63 10.57
C GLY A 308 -7.72 -11.52 9.11
N ALA A 309 -6.76 -11.65 8.19
CA ALA A 309 -7.02 -11.93 6.79
C ALA A 309 -6.31 -13.22 6.35
N THR A 310 -6.90 -13.94 5.40
CA THR A 310 -6.37 -15.21 4.87
C THR A 310 -7.07 -15.58 3.57
N THR A 311 -6.54 -16.55 2.83
CA THR A 311 -7.20 -17.13 1.66
C THR A 311 -8.22 -18.22 2.06
N PRO A 312 -9.22 -18.53 1.21
CA PRO A 312 -10.16 -19.61 1.49
C PRO A 312 -9.49 -20.98 1.72
N ALA A 313 -8.40 -21.25 0.99
CA ALA A 313 -7.66 -22.50 1.09
C ALA A 313 -6.95 -22.64 2.46
N GLU A 314 -6.25 -21.59 2.89
CA GLU A 314 -5.58 -21.54 4.20
C GLU A 314 -6.57 -21.57 5.36
N TYR A 315 -7.69 -20.85 5.25
CA TYR A 315 -8.72 -20.85 6.29
C TYR A 315 -9.22 -22.27 6.57
N ARG A 316 -9.53 -23.04 5.51
CA ARG A 316 -9.94 -24.44 5.62
C ARG A 316 -8.83 -25.33 6.19
N LYS A 317 -7.57 -25.08 5.82
CA LYS A 317 -6.43 -25.91 6.25
C LYS A 317 -6.07 -25.70 7.72
N TYR A 318 -6.07 -24.45 8.19
CA TYR A 318 -5.47 -24.07 9.48
C TYR A 318 -6.46 -23.56 10.54
N ILE A 319 -7.55 -22.88 10.15
CA ILE A 319 -8.48 -22.25 11.09
C ILE A 319 -9.73 -23.10 11.31
N GLU A 320 -10.40 -23.53 10.24
CA GLU A 320 -11.66 -24.26 10.31
C GLU A 320 -11.53 -25.65 10.94
N LYS A 321 -10.39 -26.32 10.70
CA LYS A 321 -10.08 -27.62 11.33
C LYS A 321 -9.78 -27.51 12.82
N ASP A 322 -9.44 -26.32 13.31
CA ASP A 322 -9.04 -26.11 14.70
C ASP A 322 -10.20 -25.66 15.59
N ARG A 323 -10.73 -26.62 16.38
CA ARG A 323 -11.85 -26.38 17.32
C ARG A 323 -11.60 -25.28 18.34
N SER A 324 -10.34 -24.95 18.65
CA SER A 324 -10.01 -23.92 19.64
C SER A 324 -10.16 -22.52 19.05
N LEU A 325 -9.74 -22.33 17.80
CA LEU A 325 -9.79 -21.06 17.09
C LEU A 325 -11.17 -20.80 16.46
N GLU A 326 -11.83 -21.84 15.94
CA GLU A 326 -13.19 -21.75 15.38
C GLU A 326 -14.21 -21.14 16.36
N ARG A 327 -14.00 -21.31 17.67
CA ARG A 327 -14.86 -20.75 18.73
C ARG A 327 -14.61 -19.27 19.03
N ARG A 328 -13.59 -18.67 18.43
CA ARG A 328 -13.16 -17.28 18.65
C ARG A 328 -13.22 -16.44 17.39
N PHE A 329 -13.04 -17.07 16.24
CA PHE A 329 -13.11 -16.42 14.95
C PHE A 329 -14.50 -16.49 14.33
N GLN A 330 -14.84 -15.44 13.58
CA GLN A 330 -16.03 -15.38 12.75
C GLN A 330 -15.60 -15.06 11.32
N ALA A 331 -15.88 -15.97 10.40
CA ALA A 331 -15.65 -15.76 8.98
C ALA A 331 -16.49 -14.60 8.43
N VAL A 332 -15.83 -13.72 7.69
CA VAL A 332 -16.38 -12.64 6.86
C VAL A 332 -15.87 -12.86 5.45
N LYS A 333 -16.76 -13.20 4.51
CA LYS A 333 -16.38 -13.46 3.13
C LYS A 333 -16.20 -12.13 2.40
N VAL A 334 -15.08 -11.97 1.70
CA VAL A 334 -14.75 -10.81 0.89
C VAL A 334 -14.64 -11.30 -0.56
N ALA A 335 -15.63 -10.97 -1.37
CA ALA A 335 -15.63 -11.31 -2.78
C ALA A 335 -14.77 -10.32 -3.58
N SER A 336 -14.28 -10.74 -4.74
CA SER A 336 -13.78 -9.80 -5.75
C SER A 336 -14.92 -8.86 -6.15
N PRO A 337 -14.67 -7.54 -6.25
CA PRO A 337 -15.67 -6.61 -6.75
C PRO A 337 -15.98 -6.90 -8.21
N THR A 338 -17.16 -6.47 -8.63
CA THR A 338 -17.59 -6.46 -10.03
C THR A 338 -16.80 -5.41 -10.83
N GLU A 339 -16.87 -5.48 -12.16
CA GLU A 339 -16.22 -4.50 -13.03
C GLU A 339 -16.75 -3.07 -12.75
N GLU A 340 -18.06 -2.92 -12.56
CA GLU A 340 -18.69 -1.62 -12.25
C GLU A 340 -18.25 -1.07 -10.89
N GLU A 341 -18.24 -1.90 -9.84
CA GLU A 341 -17.75 -1.51 -8.52
C GLU A 341 -16.26 -1.14 -8.56
N THR A 342 -15.47 -1.86 -9.36
CA THR A 342 -14.04 -1.56 -9.53
C THR A 342 -13.83 -0.20 -10.18
N ILE A 343 -14.62 0.16 -11.19
CA ILE A 343 -14.55 1.49 -11.80
C ILE A 343 -14.84 2.57 -10.75
N GLN A 344 -15.80 2.35 -9.86
CA GLN A 344 -16.08 3.28 -8.75
C GLN A 344 -14.92 3.37 -7.76
N ILE A 345 -14.29 2.24 -7.42
CA ILE A 345 -13.07 2.22 -6.59
C ILE A 345 -11.95 3.04 -7.25
N LEU A 346 -11.68 2.82 -8.54
CA LEU A 346 -10.66 3.57 -9.28
C LEU A 346 -10.95 5.07 -9.31
N ARG A 347 -12.21 5.47 -9.49
CA ARG A 347 -12.62 6.88 -9.41
C ARG A 347 -12.39 7.48 -8.02
N GLY A 348 -12.58 6.71 -6.95
CA GLY A 348 -12.36 7.17 -5.58
C GLY A 348 -10.89 7.38 -5.20
N ILE A 349 -9.97 6.61 -5.80
CA ILE A 349 -8.53 6.74 -5.55
C ILE A 349 -7.81 7.63 -6.58
N LYS A 350 -8.46 7.93 -7.71
CA LYS A 350 -7.93 8.71 -8.84
C LYS A 350 -7.15 9.95 -8.39
N ASP A 351 -7.77 10.83 -7.59
CA ASP A 351 -7.17 12.10 -7.17
C ASP A 351 -5.81 11.95 -6.47
N ARG A 352 -5.58 10.83 -5.78
CA ARG A 352 -4.30 10.56 -5.10
C ARG A 352 -3.22 10.12 -6.07
N TYR A 353 -3.57 9.23 -7.00
CA TYR A 353 -2.65 8.81 -8.07
C TYR A 353 -2.31 9.96 -9.00
N GLU A 354 -3.26 10.84 -9.32
CA GLU A 354 -3.02 12.05 -10.11
C GLU A 354 -1.99 12.96 -9.44
N LYS A 355 -2.14 13.21 -8.13
CA LYS A 355 -1.19 14.01 -7.35
C LYS A 355 0.18 13.36 -7.24
N PHE A 356 0.24 12.04 -7.07
CA PHE A 356 1.50 11.31 -6.91
C PHE A 356 2.30 11.23 -8.23
N HIS A 357 1.61 10.99 -9.34
CA HIS A 357 2.24 10.88 -10.66
C HIS A 357 2.36 12.20 -11.40
N HIS A 358 1.65 13.24 -10.96
CA HIS A 358 1.51 14.53 -11.68
C HIS A 358 0.92 14.38 -13.08
N VAL A 359 -0.03 13.44 -13.24
CA VAL A 359 -0.77 13.17 -14.48
C VAL A 359 -2.26 13.30 -14.23
N SER A 360 -3.06 13.43 -15.29
CA SER A 360 -4.52 13.26 -15.19
C SER A 360 -4.92 11.89 -15.75
N TYR A 361 -5.93 11.23 -15.17
CA TYR A 361 -6.45 9.98 -15.72
C TYR A 361 -7.79 10.22 -16.42
N GLU A 362 -7.87 9.86 -17.70
CA GLU A 362 -9.15 9.88 -18.42
C GLU A 362 -10.10 8.79 -17.89
N ASP A 363 -11.40 9.05 -17.88
CA ASP A 363 -12.40 8.04 -17.48
C ASP A 363 -12.34 6.79 -18.39
N ALA A 364 -12.04 6.98 -19.68
CA ALA A 364 -11.83 5.89 -20.62
C ALA A 364 -10.60 5.03 -20.27
N ALA A 365 -9.59 5.60 -19.62
CA ALA A 365 -8.43 4.85 -19.13
C ALA A 365 -8.77 4.02 -17.89
N LEU A 366 -9.60 4.54 -16.97
CA LEU A 366 -10.10 3.77 -15.83
C LEU A 366 -10.93 2.57 -16.27
N GLU A 367 -11.87 2.79 -17.19
CA GLU A 367 -12.67 1.71 -17.78
C GLU A 367 -11.79 0.67 -18.48
N ALA A 368 -10.81 1.13 -19.28
CA ALA A 368 -9.86 0.25 -19.92
C ALA A 368 -9.04 -0.56 -18.90
N ALA A 369 -8.57 0.04 -17.81
CA ALA A 369 -7.80 -0.67 -16.79
C ALA A 369 -8.59 -1.85 -16.20
N VAL A 370 -9.90 -1.66 -15.95
CA VAL A 370 -10.78 -2.73 -15.46
C VAL A 370 -11.05 -3.78 -16.52
N TYR A 371 -11.55 -3.38 -17.70
CA TYR A 371 -11.93 -4.33 -18.74
C TYR A 371 -10.73 -5.12 -19.28
N GLN A 372 -9.60 -4.46 -19.51
CA GLN A 372 -8.41 -5.11 -20.04
C GLN A 372 -7.76 -6.01 -18.99
N SER A 373 -7.70 -5.61 -17.71
CA SER A 373 -7.19 -6.50 -16.66
C SER A 373 -8.09 -7.70 -16.43
N SER A 374 -9.42 -7.53 -16.46
CA SER A 374 -10.40 -8.61 -16.35
C SER A 374 -10.19 -9.66 -17.44
N ARG A 375 -9.96 -9.20 -18.68
CA ARG A 375 -9.85 -10.05 -19.86
C ARG A 375 -8.47 -10.68 -20.07
N TYR A 376 -7.40 -9.96 -19.81
CA TYR A 376 -6.04 -10.36 -20.19
C TYR A 376 -5.18 -10.83 -19.01
N ILE A 377 -5.52 -10.43 -17.77
CA ILE A 377 -4.79 -10.78 -16.55
C ILE A 377 -5.71 -11.63 -15.65
N THR A 378 -5.74 -12.94 -15.91
CA THR A 378 -6.71 -13.87 -15.27
C THR A 378 -6.20 -14.52 -13.99
N ASP A 379 -4.90 -14.45 -13.73
CA ASP A 379 -4.25 -15.03 -12.55
C ASP A 379 -4.36 -14.14 -11.30
N ARG A 380 -4.78 -12.88 -11.47
CA ARG A 380 -5.00 -11.89 -10.42
C ARG A 380 -6.48 -11.48 -10.33
N PHE A 381 -6.85 -10.96 -9.16
CA PHE A 381 -8.22 -10.54 -8.86
C PHE A 381 -8.37 -9.01 -8.88
N LEU A 382 -9.59 -8.53 -9.11
CA LEU A 382 -9.93 -7.11 -8.94
C LEU A 382 -10.03 -6.79 -7.43
N PRO A 383 -9.81 -5.53 -7.00
CA PRO A 383 -9.44 -4.37 -7.82
C PRO A 383 -7.92 -4.25 -8.07
N ASP A 384 -7.08 -4.99 -7.34
CA ASP A 384 -5.61 -4.91 -7.32
C ASP A 384 -4.97 -4.89 -8.71
N LYS A 385 -5.31 -5.83 -9.59
CA LYS A 385 -4.75 -5.85 -10.96
C LYS A 385 -5.09 -4.61 -11.80
N ALA A 386 -6.21 -3.95 -11.55
CA ALA A 386 -6.60 -2.74 -12.28
C ALA A 386 -5.89 -1.50 -11.71
N ILE A 387 -5.71 -1.45 -10.39
CA ILE A 387 -4.95 -0.40 -9.70
C ILE A 387 -3.49 -0.42 -10.17
N ASP A 388 -2.85 -1.59 -10.21
CA ASP A 388 -1.45 -1.67 -10.64
C ASP A 388 -1.27 -1.26 -12.11
N LEU A 389 -2.22 -1.58 -12.99
CA LEU A 389 -2.16 -1.11 -14.38
C LEU A 389 -2.26 0.42 -14.46
N LEU A 390 -3.12 1.01 -13.64
CA LEU A 390 -3.30 2.46 -13.57
C LEU A 390 -2.03 3.15 -13.02
N ASP A 391 -1.40 2.55 -12.01
CA ASP A 391 -0.15 3.02 -11.41
C ASP A 391 1.02 2.97 -12.40
N GLU A 392 1.22 1.82 -13.06
CA GLU A 392 2.27 1.63 -14.06
C GLU A 392 2.06 2.54 -15.29
N ALA A 393 0.82 2.74 -15.74
CA ALA A 393 0.52 3.66 -16.83
C ALA A 393 0.79 5.12 -16.44
N GLY A 394 0.42 5.53 -15.21
CA GLY A 394 0.74 6.86 -14.69
C GLY A 394 2.25 7.12 -14.60
N SER A 395 2.98 6.16 -14.04
CA SER A 395 4.44 6.19 -13.98
C SER A 395 5.08 6.28 -15.37
N ARG A 396 4.57 5.53 -16.34
CA ARG A 396 5.05 5.55 -17.74
C ARG A 396 4.82 6.91 -18.40
N VAL A 397 3.63 7.50 -18.25
CA VAL A 397 3.32 8.83 -18.82
C VAL A 397 4.18 9.90 -18.15
N LYS A 398 4.37 9.83 -16.83
CA LYS A 398 5.30 10.68 -16.07
C LYS A 398 6.74 10.59 -16.62
N LEU A 399 7.21 9.39 -16.93
CA LEU A 399 8.56 9.19 -17.48
C LEU A 399 8.72 9.63 -18.94
N ARG A 400 7.67 9.56 -19.77
CA ARG A 400 7.71 10.08 -21.16
C ARG A 400 7.96 11.58 -21.20
N ASP A 401 7.43 12.31 -20.21
CA ASP A 401 7.63 13.75 -20.06
C ASP A 401 9.04 14.12 -19.55
N GLY A 402 9.78 13.15 -19.03
CA GLY A 402 11.17 13.27 -18.56
C GLY A 402 12.20 13.63 -19.65
N SER A 403 11.78 14.02 -20.85
CA SER A 403 12.68 14.68 -21.83
C SER A 403 13.30 15.98 -21.28
N VAL A 404 12.69 16.61 -20.26
CA VAL A 404 13.27 17.76 -19.53
C VAL A 404 14.30 17.31 -18.47
N LEU A 405 14.34 16.03 -18.10
CA LEU A 405 15.30 15.44 -17.15
C LEU A 405 16.62 15.01 -17.81
N GLU A 406 16.93 15.38 -19.06
CA GLU A 406 18.30 15.18 -19.59
C GLU A 406 19.34 16.04 -18.85
N GLU A 407 18.97 17.24 -18.39
CA GLU A 407 19.91 18.18 -17.77
C GLU A 407 20.16 17.91 -16.27
N ALA A 408 19.16 17.43 -15.51
CA ALA A 408 19.27 17.21 -14.06
C ALA A 408 20.33 16.13 -13.65
N PRO A 409 20.50 15.01 -14.39
CA PRO A 409 21.59 14.08 -14.20
C PRO A 409 22.96 14.71 -14.49
N GLU A 410 23.05 15.64 -15.43
CA GLU A 410 24.29 16.36 -15.71
C GLU A 410 24.67 17.28 -14.55
N PHE A 411 23.73 18.06 -14.02
CA PHE A 411 23.94 18.89 -12.84
C PHE A 411 24.31 18.05 -11.61
N SER A 412 23.62 16.92 -11.40
CA SER A 412 23.94 15.98 -10.31
C SER A 412 25.33 15.35 -10.47
N ARG A 413 25.76 15.03 -11.70
CA ARG A 413 27.14 14.58 -11.99
C ARG A 413 28.16 15.68 -11.75
N LYS A 414 27.89 16.92 -12.19
CA LYS A 414 28.77 18.08 -11.96
C LYS A 414 28.95 18.35 -10.47
N ILE A 415 27.88 18.33 -9.67
CA ILE A 415 27.95 18.44 -8.21
C ILE A 415 28.83 17.34 -7.62
N ARG A 416 28.65 16.07 -8.03
CA ARG A 416 29.46 14.96 -7.54
C ARG A 416 30.95 15.13 -7.86
N VAL A 417 31.29 15.61 -9.06
CA VAL A 417 32.68 15.89 -9.46
C VAL A 417 33.28 17.06 -8.67
N VAL A 418 32.50 18.11 -8.39
CA VAL A 418 32.94 19.26 -7.60
C VAL A 418 33.18 18.86 -6.14
N VAL A 419 32.30 18.05 -5.55
CA VAL A 419 32.46 17.53 -4.17
C VAL A 419 33.71 16.66 -4.05
N ASP A 420 33.93 15.75 -5.00
CA ASP A 420 35.10 14.85 -5.01
C ASP A 420 36.43 15.62 -5.20
N ARG A 421 36.41 16.75 -5.92
CA ARG A 421 37.57 17.65 -6.10
C ARG A 421 37.77 18.62 -4.94
N GLY A 422 36.72 18.93 -4.19
CA GLY A 422 36.71 19.87 -3.07
C GLY A 422 37.28 19.32 -1.76
N GLU A 423 37.53 18.01 -1.66
CA GLU A 423 38.19 17.38 -0.51
C GLU A 423 39.71 17.66 -0.43
N GLY A 424 40.27 18.43 -1.38
CA GLY A 424 41.68 18.86 -1.42
C GLY A 424 41.94 20.34 -1.07
N VAL A 425 43.22 20.76 -1.13
CA VAL A 425 43.70 22.11 -0.76
C VAL A 425 43.26 23.16 -1.80
N GLY A 426 42.04 23.69 -1.63
CA GLY A 426 41.47 24.76 -2.47
C GLY A 426 39.98 25.04 -2.21
N GLY A 427 39.48 24.74 -1.01
CA GLY A 427 38.05 24.56 -0.71
C GLY A 427 37.14 25.78 -0.82
N THR A 428 37.65 27.00 -1.02
CA THR A 428 36.81 28.19 -1.22
C THR A 428 36.26 28.29 -2.65
N PHE A 429 37.05 27.95 -3.67
CA PHE A 429 36.63 28.07 -5.07
C PHE A 429 35.60 27.01 -5.47
N PHE A 430 35.75 25.78 -4.95
CA PHE A 430 34.85 24.66 -5.23
C PHE A 430 33.52 24.76 -4.46
N ARG A 431 33.48 25.47 -3.33
CA ARG A 431 32.23 25.72 -2.59
C ARG A 431 31.28 26.64 -3.34
N ASP A 432 31.80 27.71 -3.96
CA ASP A 432 30.98 28.64 -4.73
C ASP A 432 30.41 27.94 -5.98
N GLU A 433 31.21 27.08 -6.63
CA GLU A 433 30.77 26.27 -7.76
C GLU A 433 29.73 25.19 -7.33
N GLU A 434 29.91 24.56 -6.16
CA GLU A 434 28.93 23.62 -5.60
C GLU A 434 27.58 24.31 -5.33
N VAL A 435 27.61 25.48 -4.68
CA VAL A 435 26.40 26.26 -4.38
C VAL A 435 25.68 26.65 -5.66
N ALA A 436 26.40 27.15 -6.67
CA ALA A 436 25.82 27.50 -7.96
C ALA A 436 25.20 26.31 -8.70
N GLN A 437 25.85 25.13 -8.69
CA GLN A 437 25.27 23.94 -9.32
C GLN A 437 24.06 23.40 -8.54
N ARG A 438 24.05 23.50 -7.21
CA ARG A 438 22.87 23.15 -6.38
C ARG A 438 21.71 24.11 -6.62
N GLU A 439 21.99 25.40 -6.77
CA GLU A 439 20.99 26.43 -7.09
C GLU A 439 20.42 26.19 -8.49
N ASN A 440 21.24 25.89 -9.50
CA ASN A 440 20.75 25.49 -10.83
C ASN A 440 19.89 24.22 -10.79
N LEU A 441 20.31 23.20 -10.04
CA LEU A 441 19.51 21.98 -9.84
C LEU A 441 18.18 22.29 -9.14
N GLN A 442 18.18 23.22 -8.19
CA GLN A 442 16.99 23.68 -7.51
C GLN A 442 16.09 24.48 -8.44
N ILE A 443 16.62 25.35 -9.29
CA ILE A 443 15.87 26.09 -10.31
C ILE A 443 15.22 25.14 -11.31
N VAL A 444 15.95 24.12 -11.80
CA VAL A 444 15.39 23.10 -12.70
C VAL A 444 14.27 22.31 -12.01
N ARG A 445 14.42 21.99 -10.72
CA ARG A 445 13.38 21.32 -9.91
C ARG A 445 12.17 22.22 -9.66
N GLU A 446 12.39 23.50 -9.36
CA GLU A 446 11.33 24.48 -9.14
C GLU A 446 10.57 24.80 -10.44
N HIS A 447 11.25 24.86 -11.58
CA HIS A 447 10.61 24.97 -12.89
C HIS A 447 9.79 23.71 -13.23
N TRP A 448 10.23 22.54 -12.80
CA TRP A 448 9.46 21.29 -12.93
C TRP A 448 8.24 21.28 -11.99
N ASP A 449 8.40 21.66 -10.73
CA ASP A 449 7.30 21.77 -9.76
C ASP A 449 6.29 22.88 -10.14
N MET A 450 6.73 23.89 -10.90
CA MET A 450 5.88 24.92 -11.52
C MET A 450 5.24 24.49 -12.85
N GLY A 451 5.64 23.36 -13.42
CA GLY A 451 4.89 22.69 -14.48
C GLY A 451 3.50 22.38 -13.95
N SER A 452 2.46 22.89 -14.61
CA SER A 452 1.08 22.71 -14.13
C SER A 452 0.78 21.21 -13.95
N PRO A 453 0.28 20.77 -12.78
CA PRO A 453 -0.20 19.40 -12.63
C PRO A 453 -1.29 19.15 -13.68
N GLY A 454 -1.10 18.13 -14.54
CA GLY A 454 -2.13 17.69 -15.48
C GLY A 454 -1.97 18.09 -16.95
N THR A 455 -0.78 18.42 -17.46
CA THR A 455 -0.59 18.58 -18.91
C THR A 455 -0.75 17.27 -19.69
N ASN A 456 -0.33 16.14 -19.10
CA ASN A 456 -0.40 14.84 -19.74
C ASN A 456 -1.51 13.98 -19.11
N ALA A 457 -2.38 13.48 -19.98
CA ALA A 457 -3.47 12.60 -19.63
C ALA A 457 -3.09 11.15 -19.93
N VAL A 458 -3.32 10.25 -18.98
CA VAL A 458 -3.26 8.81 -19.19
C VAL A 458 -4.51 8.42 -19.96
N THR A 459 -4.28 7.92 -21.17
CA THR A 459 -5.33 7.54 -22.11
C THR A 459 -5.56 6.03 -22.08
N LYS A 460 -6.63 5.58 -22.74
CA LYS A 460 -6.85 4.15 -22.98
C LYS A 460 -5.65 3.46 -23.67
N SER A 461 -4.99 4.12 -24.62
CA SER A 461 -3.84 3.54 -25.31
C SER A 461 -2.66 3.27 -24.39
N ASP A 462 -2.46 4.08 -23.35
CA ASP A 462 -1.39 3.87 -22.38
C ASP A 462 -1.64 2.63 -21.53
N ILE A 463 -2.90 2.37 -21.18
CA ILE A 463 -3.30 1.13 -20.50
C ILE A 463 -3.09 -0.08 -21.42
N ASP A 464 -3.55 -0.01 -22.67
CA ASP A 464 -3.40 -1.09 -23.64
C ASP A 464 -1.91 -1.46 -23.84
N ASP A 465 -1.03 -0.45 -23.95
CA ASP A 465 0.43 -0.61 -24.00
C ASP A 465 1.00 -1.38 -22.80
N VAL A 466 0.56 -1.02 -21.58
CA VAL A 466 1.04 -1.65 -20.34
C VAL A 466 0.58 -3.10 -20.27
N VAL A 467 -0.69 -3.38 -20.56
CA VAL A 467 -1.20 -4.75 -20.57
C VAL A 467 -0.48 -5.58 -21.64
N SER A 468 -0.18 -4.99 -22.81
CA SER A 468 0.61 -5.67 -23.83
C SER A 468 2.02 -6.02 -23.38
N LYS A 469 2.67 -5.14 -22.63
CA LYS A 469 4.00 -5.41 -22.07
C LYS A 469 3.96 -6.51 -21.01
N TRP A 470 2.96 -6.53 -20.14
CA TRP A 470 2.83 -7.52 -19.07
C TRP A 470 2.47 -8.91 -19.60
N THR A 471 1.52 -8.96 -20.53
CA THR A 471 0.99 -10.23 -21.03
C THR A 471 1.73 -10.74 -22.27
N GLY A 472 2.51 -9.88 -22.92
CA GLY A 472 3.11 -10.14 -24.24
C GLY A 472 2.10 -10.12 -25.39
N ILE A 473 0.83 -9.78 -25.13
CA ILE A 473 -0.25 -9.81 -26.12
C ILE A 473 -0.48 -8.39 -26.65
N PRO A 474 -0.32 -8.14 -27.95
CA PRO A 474 -0.64 -6.82 -28.52
C PRO A 474 -2.14 -6.52 -28.39
N ILE A 475 -2.49 -5.46 -27.66
CA ILE A 475 -3.86 -4.99 -27.37
C ILE A 475 -4.14 -3.65 -28.07
N THR A 476 -3.08 -2.97 -28.53
CA THR A 476 -3.15 -1.65 -29.18
C THR A 476 -4.35 -1.54 -30.11
N ALA A 477 -5.10 -0.46 -29.91
CA ALA A 477 -6.37 -0.16 -30.54
C ALA A 477 -6.25 -0.09 -32.06
N VAL A 478 -6.26 -1.23 -32.71
CA VAL A 478 -6.62 -1.33 -34.11
C VAL A 478 -7.37 -2.65 -34.29
N LYS A 479 -8.64 -2.67 -33.87
CA LYS A 479 -9.59 -3.72 -34.32
C LYS A 479 -9.55 -3.88 -35.84
N GLU A 480 -9.27 -2.78 -36.56
CA GLU A 480 -9.04 -2.78 -38.00
C GLU A 480 -7.71 -3.43 -38.42
N GLU A 481 -6.56 -3.20 -37.78
CA GLU A 481 -5.33 -3.92 -38.13
C GLU A 481 -5.38 -5.37 -37.66
N GLU A 482 -6.00 -5.71 -36.54
CA GLU A 482 -6.16 -7.10 -36.12
C GLU A 482 -7.05 -7.85 -37.12
N SER A 483 -8.18 -7.24 -37.53
CA SER A 483 -9.03 -7.81 -38.58
C SER A 483 -8.29 -7.90 -39.92
N ALA A 484 -7.56 -6.86 -40.32
CA ALA A 484 -6.75 -6.84 -41.54
C ALA A 484 -5.55 -7.79 -41.48
N LYS A 485 -5.01 -8.06 -40.29
CA LYS A 485 -3.96 -9.04 -40.01
C LYS A 485 -4.55 -10.44 -40.15
N LEU A 486 -5.71 -10.71 -39.54
CA LEU A 486 -6.43 -11.98 -39.67
C LEU A 486 -6.88 -12.27 -41.11
N LEU A 487 -7.18 -11.25 -41.91
CA LEU A 487 -7.48 -11.40 -43.34
C LEU A 487 -6.26 -11.87 -44.15
N ARG A 488 -5.05 -11.53 -43.71
CA ARG A 488 -3.77 -11.93 -44.32
C ARG A 488 -3.13 -13.15 -43.62
N MET A 489 -3.91 -13.86 -42.80
CA MET A 489 -3.40 -14.95 -41.97
C MET A 489 -2.82 -16.09 -42.80
N GLU A 490 -3.51 -16.52 -43.84
CA GLU A 490 -3.04 -17.56 -44.75
C GLU A 490 -1.71 -17.14 -45.41
N GLU A 491 -1.64 -15.92 -45.95
CA GLU A 491 -0.45 -15.38 -46.62
C GLU A 491 0.77 -15.31 -45.68
N GLU A 492 0.59 -14.81 -44.46
CA GLU A 492 1.65 -14.68 -43.46
C GLU A 492 2.16 -16.04 -42.98
N LEU A 493 1.25 -17.00 -42.76
CA LEU A 493 1.64 -18.37 -42.42
C LEU A 493 2.39 -19.07 -43.58
N HIS A 494 2.00 -18.80 -44.82
CA HIS A 494 2.65 -19.36 -46.01
C HIS A 494 4.05 -18.79 -46.30
N ARG A 495 4.44 -17.66 -45.67
CA ARG A 495 5.85 -17.19 -45.75
C ARG A 495 6.83 -18.18 -45.14
N ARG A 496 6.37 -18.98 -44.17
CA ARG A 496 7.19 -19.97 -43.45
C ARG A 496 6.78 -21.40 -43.77
N ILE A 497 5.48 -21.64 -43.99
CA ILE A 497 4.94 -22.99 -44.22
C ILE A 497 4.70 -23.20 -45.70
N ILE A 498 5.43 -24.16 -46.26
CA ILE A 498 5.26 -24.59 -47.65
C ILE A 498 4.17 -25.66 -47.70
N SER A 499 3.22 -25.55 -48.64
CA SER A 499 2.05 -26.45 -48.77
C SER A 499 1.08 -26.36 -47.58
N GLN A 500 0.24 -27.37 -47.36
CA GLN A 500 -0.76 -27.45 -46.28
C GLN A 500 -1.90 -26.42 -46.35
N GLU A 501 -2.21 -25.93 -47.56
CA GLU A 501 -3.27 -24.94 -47.83
C GLU A 501 -4.61 -25.29 -47.15
N SER A 502 -5.04 -26.54 -47.25
CA SER A 502 -6.32 -26.98 -46.67
C SER A 502 -6.35 -26.89 -45.15
N ALA A 503 -5.24 -27.23 -44.49
CA ALA A 503 -5.11 -27.17 -43.04
C ALA A 503 -5.03 -25.72 -42.56
N ILE A 504 -4.21 -24.89 -43.20
CA ILE A 504 -4.06 -23.47 -42.87
C ILE A 504 -5.39 -22.73 -43.08
N SER A 505 -6.07 -22.96 -44.21
CA SER A 505 -7.39 -22.39 -44.50
C SER A 505 -8.46 -22.81 -43.48
N ALA A 506 -8.43 -24.06 -42.99
CA ALA A 506 -9.37 -24.53 -41.98
C ALA A 506 -9.16 -23.83 -40.63
N VAL A 507 -7.88 -23.70 -40.22
CA VAL A 507 -7.48 -22.99 -39.00
C VAL A 507 -7.86 -21.51 -39.07
N ALA A 508 -7.49 -20.83 -40.17
CA ALA A 508 -7.77 -19.40 -40.36
C ALA A 508 -9.27 -19.11 -40.37
N ARG A 509 -10.09 -19.95 -41.03
CA ARG A 509 -11.57 -19.81 -40.99
C ARG A 509 -12.14 -19.95 -39.59
N ALA A 510 -11.66 -20.90 -38.80
CA ALA A 510 -12.13 -21.10 -37.43
C ALA A 510 -11.76 -19.91 -36.52
N ILE A 511 -10.53 -19.42 -36.62
CA ILE A 511 -10.06 -18.29 -35.82
C ILE A 511 -10.80 -17.00 -36.19
N ARG A 512 -11.02 -16.75 -37.49
CA ARG A 512 -11.81 -15.60 -37.96
C ARG A 512 -13.25 -15.63 -37.42
N ARG A 513 -13.91 -16.79 -37.42
CA ARG A 513 -15.26 -16.94 -36.81
C ARG A 513 -15.26 -16.59 -35.32
N THR A 514 -14.24 -17.06 -34.59
CA THR A 514 -14.10 -16.77 -33.16
C THR A 514 -13.89 -15.28 -32.90
N ARG A 515 -13.00 -14.64 -33.66
CA ARG A 515 -12.68 -13.22 -33.52
C ARG A 515 -13.83 -12.31 -33.94
N ALA A 516 -14.68 -12.76 -34.87
CA ALA A 516 -15.93 -12.10 -35.25
C ALA A 516 -17.05 -12.24 -34.20
N GLY A 517 -16.81 -12.92 -33.06
CA GLY A 517 -17.82 -13.13 -32.02
C GLY A 517 -18.92 -14.12 -32.40
N LEU A 518 -18.76 -14.89 -33.47
CA LEU A 518 -19.74 -15.85 -33.98
C LEU A 518 -19.62 -17.24 -33.34
N LYS A 519 -18.79 -17.38 -32.30
CA LYS A 519 -18.54 -18.63 -31.58
C LYS A 519 -19.20 -18.57 -30.21
N ASN A 520 -19.60 -19.74 -29.69
CA ASN A 520 -19.94 -19.89 -28.28
C ASN A 520 -18.77 -19.41 -27.38
N PRO A 521 -18.98 -18.42 -26.48
CA PRO A 521 -17.93 -17.87 -25.63
C PRO A 521 -17.36 -18.88 -24.63
N ASN A 522 -18.09 -19.95 -24.31
CA ASN A 522 -17.68 -20.97 -23.33
C ASN A 522 -16.76 -22.05 -23.91
N ARG A 523 -16.24 -21.91 -25.13
CA ARG A 523 -15.36 -22.93 -25.73
C ARG A 523 -13.97 -22.36 -26.03
N PRO A 524 -12.93 -23.20 -26.24
CA PRO A 524 -11.61 -22.74 -26.71
C PRO A 524 -11.67 -22.08 -28.08
N VAL A 525 -10.72 -21.20 -28.40
CA VAL A 525 -10.69 -20.42 -29.66
C VAL A 525 -10.87 -21.29 -30.89
N GLY A 526 -10.24 -22.47 -30.87
CA GLY A 526 -10.47 -23.55 -31.79
C GLY A 526 -9.80 -24.82 -31.29
N SER A 527 -10.39 -25.97 -31.61
CA SER A 527 -9.82 -27.29 -31.35
C SER A 527 -9.59 -27.98 -32.69
N PHE A 528 -8.35 -28.36 -32.97
CA PHE A 528 -7.92 -28.92 -34.25
C PHE A 528 -7.25 -30.27 -34.06
N MET A 529 -7.43 -31.16 -35.03
CA MET A 529 -6.70 -32.42 -35.12
C MET A 529 -5.93 -32.46 -36.45
N PHE A 530 -4.61 -32.45 -36.37
CA PHE A 530 -3.70 -32.49 -37.51
C PHE A 530 -3.29 -33.93 -37.80
N LEU A 531 -3.75 -34.45 -38.94
CA LEU A 531 -3.48 -35.82 -39.40
C LEU A 531 -2.43 -35.80 -40.51
N GLY A 532 -1.43 -36.68 -40.42
CA GLY A 532 -0.39 -36.82 -41.45
C GLY A 532 0.81 -37.64 -40.98
N PRO A 533 1.75 -38.05 -41.86
CA PRO A 533 2.99 -38.67 -41.42
C PRO A 533 3.85 -37.73 -40.57
N THR A 534 4.87 -38.26 -39.91
CA THR A 534 5.88 -37.46 -39.23
C THR A 534 6.65 -36.60 -40.23
N GLY A 535 7.14 -35.43 -39.81
CA GLY A 535 7.95 -34.55 -40.66
C GLY A 535 7.19 -33.69 -41.67
N VAL A 536 5.87 -33.82 -41.82
CA VAL A 536 5.08 -32.99 -42.79
C VAL A 536 4.80 -31.55 -42.34
N GLY A 537 5.33 -31.14 -41.18
CA GLY A 537 5.20 -29.76 -40.68
C GLY A 537 4.03 -29.51 -39.72
N LYS A 538 3.36 -30.53 -39.17
CA LYS A 538 2.24 -30.37 -38.21
C LYS A 538 2.60 -29.47 -37.02
N THR A 539 3.74 -29.74 -36.38
CA THR A 539 4.27 -28.94 -35.27
C THR A 539 4.68 -27.53 -35.70
N GLU A 540 5.16 -27.38 -36.94
CA GLU A 540 5.60 -26.09 -37.48
C GLU A 540 4.42 -25.15 -37.78
N VAL A 541 3.29 -25.71 -38.21
CA VAL A 541 2.02 -24.98 -38.32
C VAL A 541 1.59 -24.43 -36.96
N ALA A 542 1.62 -25.26 -35.91
CA ALA A 542 1.28 -24.82 -34.55
C ALA A 542 2.22 -23.74 -34.01
N ARG A 543 3.53 -23.87 -34.25
CA ARG A 543 4.54 -22.89 -33.86
C ARG A 543 4.37 -21.55 -34.57
N SER A 544 4.19 -21.58 -35.88
CA SER A 544 3.97 -20.37 -36.70
C SER A 544 2.66 -19.68 -36.32
N LEU A 545 1.62 -20.47 -36.00
CA LEU A 545 0.34 -19.97 -35.51
C LEU A 545 0.49 -19.21 -34.18
N ALA A 546 1.27 -19.76 -33.24
CA ALA A 546 1.56 -19.09 -31.97
C ALA A 546 2.29 -17.76 -32.18
N GLY A 547 3.32 -17.74 -33.03
CA GLY A 547 4.05 -16.53 -33.39
C GLY A 547 3.18 -15.47 -34.06
N PHE A 548 2.30 -15.87 -34.98
CA PHE A 548 1.42 -14.96 -35.70
C PHE A 548 0.35 -14.34 -34.80
N LEU A 549 -0.34 -15.15 -34.00
CA LEU A 549 -1.47 -14.70 -33.17
C LEU A 549 -1.04 -13.99 -31.90
N PHE A 550 -0.02 -14.51 -31.23
CA PHE A 550 0.40 -14.04 -29.91
C PHE A 550 1.75 -13.30 -29.93
N GLY A 551 2.32 -13.06 -31.12
CA GLY A 551 3.56 -12.31 -31.29
C GLY A 551 4.82 -13.06 -30.86
N SER A 552 4.70 -14.27 -30.32
CA SER A 552 5.81 -15.06 -29.77
C SER A 552 5.60 -16.56 -29.96
N GLU A 553 6.62 -17.26 -30.46
CA GLU A 553 6.60 -18.73 -30.50
C GLU A 553 6.56 -19.36 -29.10
N ARG A 554 6.95 -18.63 -28.05
CA ARG A 554 6.90 -19.11 -26.67
C ARG A 554 5.48 -19.32 -26.15
N ALA A 555 4.48 -18.76 -26.84
CA ALA A 555 3.07 -19.03 -26.58
C ALA A 555 2.64 -20.46 -27.00
N LEU A 556 3.53 -21.25 -27.62
CA LEU A 556 3.31 -22.67 -27.88
C LEU A 556 3.60 -23.51 -26.62
N ILE A 557 2.55 -24.02 -26.00
CA ILE A 557 2.63 -24.98 -24.90
C ILE A 557 2.58 -26.39 -25.49
N ARG A 558 3.72 -27.08 -25.54
CA ARG A 558 3.82 -28.44 -26.11
C ARG A 558 3.83 -29.51 -25.04
N PHE A 559 3.08 -30.58 -25.28
CA PHE A 559 3.09 -31.83 -24.53
C PHE A 559 3.25 -33.01 -25.49
N ASP A 560 4.18 -33.91 -25.19
CA ASP A 560 4.33 -35.19 -25.90
C ASP A 560 3.43 -36.23 -25.24
N MET A 561 2.43 -36.73 -25.96
CA MET A 561 1.46 -37.69 -25.41
C MET A 561 2.06 -39.08 -25.17
N SER A 562 3.28 -39.35 -25.67
CA SER A 562 4.03 -40.55 -25.31
C SER A 562 4.43 -40.58 -23.83
N GLU A 563 4.57 -39.42 -23.18
CA GLU A 563 4.82 -39.35 -21.72
C GLU A 563 3.56 -39.69 -20.88
N TYR A 564 2.38 -39.64 -21.52
CA TYR A 564 1.06 -39.80 -20.90
C TYR A 564 0.36 -41.11 -21.31
N MET A 565 1.14 -42.13 -21.69
CA MET A 565 0.64 -43.48 -22.04
C MET A 565 0.03 -44.21 -20.84
N GLU A 566 0.52 -43.94 -19.64
CA GLU A 566 0.11 -44.62 -18.42
C GLU A 566 -0.90 -43.82 -17.62
N LYS A 567 -1.83 -44.52 -16.94
CA LYS A 567 -2.89 -43.91 -16.14
C LYS A 567 -2.36 -42.93 -15.07
N HIS A 568 -1.24 -43.27 -14.43
CA HIS A 568 -0.66 -42.43 -13.38
C HIS A 568 0.00 -41.16 -13.93
N SER A 569 0.43 -41.15 -15.21
CA SER A 569 0.97 -39.97 -15.87
C SER A 569 -0.11 -38.93 -16.17
N VAL A 570 -1.37 -39.35 -16.35
CA VAL A 570 -2.52 -38.43 -16.54
C VAL A 570 -2.66 -37.48 -15.36
N SER A 571 -2.45 -37.97 -14.13
CA SER A 571 -2.45 -37.14 -12.93
C SER A 571 -1.38 -36.06 -12.94
N LYS A 572 -0.25 -36.24 -13.66
CA LYS A 572 0.76 -35.17 -13.82
C LYS A 572 0.26 -34.04 -14.71
N LEU A 573 -0.64 -34.33 -15.65
CA LEU A 573 -1.19 -33.33 -16.57
C LEU A 573 -2.15 -32.38 -15.85
N ILE A 574 -3.01 -32.91 -14.97
CA ILE A 574 -4.09 -32.18 -14.29
C ILE A 574 -3.83 -31.89 -12.80
N GLY A 575 -2.86 -32.56 -12.18
CA GLY A 575 -2.59 -32.54 -10.75
C GLY A 575 -3.07 -33.81 -10.06
N SER A 576 -2.30 -34.30 -9.08
CA SER A 576 -2.69 -35.45 -8.26
C SER A 576 -3.89 -35.08 -7.36
N PRO A 577 -4.86 -35.99 -7.15
CA PRO A 577 -5.97 -35.74 -6.23
C PRO A 577 -5.52 -35.73 -4.76
N PRO A 578 -6.33 -35.18 -3.83
CA PRO A 578 -6.02 -35.13 -2.40
C PRO A 578 -5.66 -36.49 -1.82
N GLY A 579 -4.48 -36.58 -1.19
CA GLY A 579 -3.98 -37.80 -0.54
C GLY A 579 -2.94 -38.60 -1.32
N TYR A 580 -2.55 -38.15 -2.52
CA TYR A 580 -1.49 -38.77 -3.33
C TYR A 580 -0.21 -37.92 -3.34
N VAL A 581 0.95 -38.56 -3.57
CA VAL A 581 2.25 -37.87 -3.70
C VAL A 581 2.19 -36.89 -4.88
N GLY A 582 2.64 -35.65 -4.66
CA GLY A 582 2.56 -34.56 -5.65
C GLY A 582 1.22 -33.81 -5.66
N HIS A 583 0.33 -34.03 -4.69
CA HIS A 583 -0.92 -33.26 -4.55
C HIS A 583 -0.69 -31.76 -4.30
N GLU A 584 0.43 -31.36 -3.72
CA GLU A 584 0.73 -29.93 -3.49
C GLU A 584 1.24 -29.20 -4.74
N GLU A 585 1.48 -29.91 -5.85
CA GLU A 585 1.87 -29.34 -7.14
C GLU A 585 0.68 -29.33 -8.12
N GLY A 586 0.42 -28.17 -8.75
CA GLY A 586 -0.58 -28.06 -9.81
C GLY A 586 -0.21 -28.91 -11.04
N GLY A 587 -1.20 -29.30 -11.84
CA GLY A 587 -0.98 -30.05 -13.08
C GLY A 587 -0.12 -29.30 -14.10
N GLN A 588 0.68 -30.02 -14.88
CA GLN A 588 1.55 -29.40 -15.88
C GLN A 588 0.78 -28.62 -16.96
N LEU A 589 -0.39 -29.13 -17.38
CA LEU A 589 -1.25 -28.45 -18.35
C LEU A 589 -1.97 -27.26 -17.70
N THR A 590 -2.59 -27.50 -16.55
CA THR A 590 -3.37 -26.50 -15.83
C THR A 590 -2.52 -25.30 -15.42
N GLU A 591 -1.31 -25.51 -14.90
CA GLU A 591 -0.40 -24.42 -14.51
C GLU A 591 0.13 -23.62 -15.71
N ARG A 592 0.52 -24.30 -16.80
CA ARG A 592 1.05 -23.58 -17.98
C ARG A 592 -0.03 -22.74 -18.66
N VAL A 593 -1.27 -23.24 -18.73
CA VAL A 593 -2.41 -22.49 -19.30
C VAL A 593 -2.87 -21.40 -18.35
N LYS A 594 -2.86 -21.63 -17.03
CA LYS A 594 -3.14 -20.59 -16.03
C LYS A 594 -2.18 -19.40 -16.16
N ARG A 595 -0.89 -19.65 -16.38
CA ARG A 595 0.14 -18.61 -16.58
C ARG A 595 0.06 -17.95 -17.95
N ASN A 596 -0.29 -18.71 -18.99
CA ASN A 596 -0.41 -18.22 -20.37
C ASN A 596 -1.77 -18.64 -20.99
N PRO A 597 -2.88 -17.96 -20.66
CA PRO A 597 -4.21 -18.31 -21.16
C PRO A 597 -4.34 -18.14 -22.68
N TYR A 598 -3.56 -17.22 -23.23
CA TYR A 598 -3.48 -16.91 -24.66
C TYR A 598 -2.33 -17.70 -25.28
N SER A 599 -2.60 -18.97 -25.54
CA SER A 599 -1.58 -19.91 -25.99
C SER A 599 -2.11 -20.88 -27.05
N VAL A 600 -1.16 -21.48 -27.78
CA VAL A 600 -1.43 -22.68 -28.58
C VAL A 600 -1.01 -23.88 -27.75
N VAL A 601 -1.96 -24.69 -27.32
CA VAL A 601 -1.69 -25.96 -26.62
C VAL A 601 -1.56 -27.06 -27.66
N LEU A 602 -0.35 -27.60 -27.82
CA LEU A 602 -0.04 -28.67 -28.75
C LEU A 602 0.10 -30.00 -28.00
N LEU A 603 -0.80 -30.94 -28.28
CA LEU A 603 -0.78 -32.32 -27.80
C LEU A 603 -0.26 -33.20 -28.94
N ASP A 604 1.03 -33.52 -28.90
CA ASP A 604 1.72 -34.24 -29.96
C ASP A 604 1.49 -35.75 -29.83
N GLU A 605 1.25 -36.45 -30.94
CA GLU A 605 1.02 -37.91 -31.01
C GLU A 605 -0.12 -38.40 -30.11
N ILE A 606 -1.29 -37.76 -30.20
CA ILE A 606 -2.46 -38.02 -29.33
C ILE A 606 -2.91 -39.48 -29.32
N GLU A 607 -2.62 -40.25 -30.37
CA GLU A 607 -2.89 -41.70 -30.42
C GLU A 607 -2.12 -42.52 -29.38
N LYS A 608 -1.04 -41.98 -28.82
CA LYS A 608 -0.25 -42.61 -27.77
C LYS A 608 -0.81 -42.36 -26.38
N ALA A 609 -1.64 -41.34 -26.20
CA ALA A 609 -2.17 -40.97 -24.89
C ALA A 609 -3.03 -42.09 -24.28
N HIS A 610 -3.02 -42.17 -22.95
CA HIS A 610 -3.99 -42.98 -22.21
C HIS A 610 -5.43 -42.50 -22.47
N PRO A 611 -6.44 -43.40 -22.55
CA PRO A 611 -7.84 -43.02 -22.77
C PRO A 611 -8.39 -41.94 -21.82
N ASP A 612 -7.95 -41.92 -20.57
CA ASP A 612 -8.38 -40.92 -19.58
C ASP A 612 -7.97 -39.49 -19.94
N VAL A 613 -6.94 -39.28 -20.77
CA VAL A 613 -6.58 -37.95 -21.29
C VAL A 613 -7.71 -37.38 -22.13
N PHE A 614 -8.41 -38.20 -22.91
CA PHE A 614 -9.53 -37.73 -23.74
C PHE A 614 -10.71 -37.24 -22.89
N ASN A 615 -10.95 -37.85 -21.72
CA ASN A 615 -12.00 -37.39 -20.79
C ASN A 615 -11.69 -35.98 -20.27
N VAL A 616 -10.42 -35.71 -19.95
CA VAL A 616 -9.94 -34.38 -19.56
C VAL A 616 -10.14 -33.38 -20.70
N LEU A 617 -9.79 -33.75 -21.93
CA LEU A 617 -9.92 -32.88 -23.10
C LEU A 617 -11.38 -32.60 -23.48
N LEU A 618 -12.31 -33.54 -23.26
CA LEU A 618 -13.74 -33.32 -23.50
C LEU A 618 -14.27 -32.15 -22.67
N GLN A 619 -13.90 -32.08 -21.38
CA GLN A 619 -14.26 -30.95 -20.51
C GLN A 619 -13.75 -29.62 -21.08
N VAL A 620 -12.50 -29.61 -21.55
CA VAL A 620 -11.90 -28.43 -22.19
C VAL A 620 -12.64 -28.04 -23.48
N PHE A 621 -13.05 -29.00 -24.30
CA PHE A 621 -13.72 -28.74 -25.58
C PHE A 621 -15.16 -28.26 -25.43
N GLU A 622 -15.88 -28.76 -24.41
CA GLU A 622 -17.29 -28.47 -24.19
C GLU A 622 -17.50 -27.19 -23.39
N ASP A 623 -16.82 -27.10 -22.24
CA ASP A 623 -17.03 -26.07 -21.22
C ASP A 623 -15.92 -25.00 -21.20
N GLY A 624 -14.83 -25.22 -21.94
CA GLY A 624 -13.74 -24.25 -22.04
C GLY A 624 -13.00 -24.05 -20.72
N HIS A 625 -13.16 -24.94 -19.74
CA HIS A 625 -12.42 -24.91 -18.50
C HIS A 625 -12.00 -26.32 -18.10
N LEU A 626 -10.99 -26.40 -17.23
CA LEU A 626 -10.54 -27.65 -16.61
C LEU A 626 -10.39 -27.44 -15.11
N THR A 627 -10.88 -28.39 -14.32
CA THR A 627 -10.65 -28.36 -12.87
C THR A 627 -9.42 -29.20 -12.53
N ASP A 628 -8.46 -28.61 -11.83
CA ASP A 628 -7.23 -29.30 -11.41
C ASP A 628 -7.47 -30.20 -10.18
N GLY A 629 -6.45 -30.96 -9.79
CA GLY A 629 -6.50 -31.83 -8.60
C GLY A 629 -6.71 -31.09 -7.26
N LEU A 630 -6.48 -29.77 -7.22
CA LEU A 630 -6.68 -28.91 -6.05
C LEU A 630 -8.09 -28.30 -6.00
N GLY A 631 -8.89 -28.47 -7.07
CA GLY A 631 -10.22 -27.90 -7.20
C GLY A 631 -10.25 -26.49 -7.80
N ASN A 632 -9.13 -26.01 -8.36
CA ASN A 632 -9.09 -24.74 -9.09
C ASN A 632 -9.62 -24.94 -10.52
N THR A 633 -10.45 -24.01 -10.97
CA THR A 633 -10.95 -23.99 -12.35
C THR A 633 -10.05 -23.12 -13.23
N ILE A 634 -9.48 -23.70 -14.28
CA ILE A 634 -8.59 -23.04 -15.25
C ILE A 634 -9.35 -22.75 -16.54
N ASP A 635 -9.23 -21.53 -17.06
CA ASP A 635 -9.90 -21.08 -18.29
C ASP A 635 -9.06 -21.41 -19.55
N PHE A 636 -9.67 -22.11 -20.51
CA PHE A 636 -9.12 -22.48 -21.82
C PHE A 636 -9.81 -21.76 -22.99
N LYS A 637 -10.76 -20.86 -22.74
CA LYS A 637 -11.54 -20.16 -23.80
C LYS A 637 -10.66 -19.36 -24.76
N ASN A 638 -9.53 -18.85 -24.27
CA ASN A 638 -8.55 -18.08 -25.04
C ASN A 638 -7.43 -18.93 -25.66
N ALA A 639 -7.39 -20.23 -25.35
CA ALA A 639 -6.41 -21.16 -25.89
C ALA A 639 -6.87 -21.74 -27.24
N ILE A 640 -5.90 -22.07 -28.09
CA ILE A 640 -6.10 -22.89 -29.28
C ILE A 640 -5.55 -24.28 -28.98
N ILE A 641 -6.38 -25.30 -29.09
CA ILE A 641 -5.96 -26.68 -28.84
C ILE A 641 -5.66 -27.36 -30.17
N ILE A 642 -4.45 -27.87 -30.33
CA ILE A 642 -4.01 -28.62 -31.49
C ILE A 642 -3.57 -30.00 -31.03
N MET A 643 -4.19 -31.03 -31.58
CA MET A 643 -3.74 -32.41 -31.43
C MET A 643 -3.08 -32.85 -32.72
N THR A 644 -1.93 -33.53 -32.65
CA THR A 644 -1.34 -34.16 -33.84
C THR A 644 -1.53 -35.66 -33.77
N SER A 645 -1.70 -36.30 -34.91
CA SER A 645 -1.69 -37.75 -35.00
C SER A 645 -1.05 -38.25 -36.28
N ASN A 646 -0.33 -39.37 -36.17
CA ASN A 646 0.23 -40.09 -37.31
C ASN A 646 -0.76 -41.12 -37.89
N ILE A 647 -1.96 -41.24 -37.30
CA ILE A 647 -3.04 -42.06 -37.83
C ILE A 647 -3.39 -41.56 -39.23
N GLY A 648 -3.38 -42.49 -40.20
CA GLY A 648 -3.69 -42.21 -41.60
C GLY A 648 -2.47 -42.02 -42.50
N ALA A 649 -1.24 -42.01 -41.96
CA ALA A 649 0.00 -41.89 -42.75
C ALA A 649 0.10 -42.92 -43.90
N ARG A 650 -0.28 -44.17 -43.64
CA ARG A 650 -0.28 -45.27 -44.65
C ARG A 650 -1.21 -45.02 -45.84
N PHE A 651 -2.27 -44.22 -45.66
CA PHE A 651 -3.19 -43.86 -46.75
C PHE A 651 -2.66 -42.67 -47.56
N ILE A 652 -1.83 -41.82 -46.95
CA ILE A 652 -1.21 -40.65 -47.58
C ILE A 652 0.01 -41.08 -48.42
N GLU A 653 0.85 -41.98 -47.91
CA GLU A 653 2.04 -42.50 -48.61
C GLU A 653 1.71 -43.30 -49.88
N LYS A 654 0.52 -43.92 -49.96
CA LYS A 654 0.10 -44.74 -51.11
C LYS A 654 -0.04 -43.96 -52.43
N LYS A 655 0.04 -42.62 -52.44
CA LYS A 655 -0.10 -41.80 -53.66
C LYS A 655 1.20 -41.53 -54.43
N GLY A 656 2.33 -42.08 -54.00
CA GLY A 656 3.62 -41.91 -54.69
C GLY A 656 4.32 -43.22 -55.02
N ARG A 657 3.81 -44.01 -55.99
CA ARG A 657 4.65 -45.00 -56.69
C ARG A 657 4.81 -44.56 -58.14
N MET A 658 6.03 -44.21 -58.51
CA MET A 658 6.49 -44.24 -59.91
C MET A 658 7.10 -45.62 -60.13
N GLY A 659 6.49 -46.44 -61.00
CA GLY A 659 6.95 -47.79 -61.35
C GLY A 659 5.80 -48.71 -61.72
N PHE A 660 5.92 -49.43 -62.85
CA PHE A 660 4.89 -50.34 -63.37
C PHE A 660 4.87 -51.68 -62.61
N ALA A 661 3.68 -52.30 -62.62
CA ALA A 661 3.27 -53.44 -61.79
C ALA A 661 4.07 -54.74 -61.99
#